data_AF-A0A1V8U9C0-F1
#
_entry.id   AF-A0A1V8U9C0-F1
#
_cell.length_a   1.000
_cell.length_b   1.000
_cell.length_c   1.000
_cell.angle_alpha   90.00
_cell.angle_beta   90.00
_cell.angle_gamma   90.00
#
_symmetry.space_group_name_H-M   'P 1'
#
loop_
_entity.id
_entity.type
_entity.pdbx_description
1 polymer ?
#
loop_
_entity_poly.entity_id
_entity_poly.type
_entity_poly.pdbx_seq_one_letter_code
_entity_poly.pdbx_strand_id
1 'polypeptide(L)'
;MADLDPKKAVTLEYRGKIAIITISNEKKLNAMTQDLYFRLSQLIREVALRDDIFVTVLTAKGRYFSAGADVSISRAAQPGVDPYKQWLTSFLANNLNTTQAFYSHPKILVTALNGPAVGLSAAIISHSDFIYAAPHAFILTPFSSLGLVTEGLVSHSFVKRMGIAKANEALIMSKRITSDELVQCGFVNKVFDTKPSESDKFLELVLNEVNERLGDHLVQDSMTKIKALIRKPDKEALDAQGVAEVFGGLERFMAGIPQKEFERIASGQKKHKLKVRCDLERPACSKRVDQSESTAQRAGIQYLRTHTFQETDSTIGDSVILFKDRTSPPTSPATSARTLSPRTLSSPAANRAQFYETFIDLYNPKNVSSRSQGFDYMRMVVLLAPSSPVLTDSLDALSLVQGGSLREDQRLLQESTVQLGKALRGARRAIVSSKMNDDGILAAVSVLALCEFYNHIQGAASSWFQHLAGFDQILLARGPRAVSTKLSMLMLYNSRHAGLSRSLIRRKADPFATPEWQAVLRKVPLGPAVYWMSLALQTPGLLERHDNLDLQSADSAETASELLANCERLDEEMRRWYEGLLMGLRMQNLSPYMEMPIEEFDAFCSVVQDRTLQTGFVFLDQKFAFLHSQYWCCIYYLRSTLASLRQRLRSAHDTPVDEALRPDAADDGLLDLVFNLCKCLPAFAEPVTGAHGHIAMFLPLGVAETYCQAESMIEWVNFVADVSANVFNRGLNRPSTRQSDRAITPVESPRDIETYEYTG
;
A
#
# COMPACT_ATOMS: atom_id res chain seq x y z
N MET A 1 -30.02 -4.56 -37.69
CA MET A 1 -28.68 -4.08 -38.12
C MET A 1 -27.76 -5.28 -37.98
N ALA A 2 -27.26 -5.84 -39.09
CA ALA A 2 -26.47 -7.07 -39.08
C ALA A 2 -25.29 -6.97 -38.10
N ASP A 3 -25.16 -7.95 -37.21
CA ASP A 3 -24.05 -8.07 -36.27
C ASP A 3 -22.74 -8.09 -37.06
N LEU A 4 -21.92 -7.06 -36.85
CA LEU A 4 -20.58 -7.02 -37.40
C LEU A 4 -19.77 -8.11 -36.70
N ASP A 5 -19.37 -9.15 -37.45
CA ASP A 5 -18.54 -10.23 -36.94
C ASP A 5 -17.27 -9.66 -36.26
N PRO A 6 -17.10 -9.86 -34.93
CA PRO A 6 -15.94 -9.34 -34.20
C PRO A 6 -14.59 -9.75 -34.80
N LYS A 7 -14.52 -10.93 -35.43
CA LYS A 7 -13.28 -11.42 -36.07
C LYS A 7 -12.92 -10.65 -37.34
N LYS A 8 -13.91 -10.07 -38.03
CA LYS A 8 -13.68 -9.20 -39.20
C LYS A 8 -13.42 -7.76 -38.80
N ALA A 9 -14.00 -7.34 -37.68
CA ALA A 9 -13.87 -5.98 -37.16
C ALA A 9 -12.54 -5.74 -36.43
N VAL A 10 -12.00 -6.74 -35.74
CA VAL A 10 -10.67 -6.66 -35.10
C VAL A 10 -9.84 -7.85 -35.56
N THR A 11 -8.88 -7.55 -36.42
CA THR A 11 -8.05 -8.53 -37.11
C THR A 11 -6.63 -8.53 -36.57
N LEU A 12 -5.92 -9.63 -36.79
CA LEU A 12 -4.53 -9.83 -36.39
C LEU A 12 -3.75 -10.38 -37.59
N GLU A 13 -2.63 -9.75 -37.91
CA GLU A 13 -1.67 -10.16 -38.95
C GLU A 13 -0.28 -10.26 -38.33
N TYR A 14 0.51 -11.26 -38.72
CA TYR A 14 1.92 -11.37 -38.31
C TYR A 14 2.83 -11.05 -39.49
N ARG A 15 3.81 -10.16 -39.28
CA ARG A 15 4.88 -9.84 -40.23
C ARG A 15 6.22 -10.00 -39.54
N GLY A 16 6.86 -11.15 -39.74
CA GLY A 16 8.10 -11.50 -39.03
C GLY A 16 7.90 -11.44 -37.51
N LYS A 17 8.71 -10.64 -36.82
CA LYS A 17 8.68 -10.45 -35.35
C LYS A 17 7.60 -9.46 -34.85
N ILE A 18 6.74 -8.98 -35.75
CA ILE A 18 5.73 -7.95 -35.49
C ILE A 18 4.33 -8.55 -35.61
N ALA A 19 3.51 -8.39 -34.59
CA ALA A 19 2.07 -8.63 -34.63
C ALA A 19 1.32 -7.31 -34.88
N ILE A 20 0.43 -7.26 -35.86
CA ILE A 20 -0.34 -6.08 -36.24
C ILE A 20 -1.81 -6.35 -35.95
N ILE A 21 -2.37 -5.64 -34.98
CA ILE A 21 -3.80 -5.68 -34.65
C ILE A 21 -4.48 -4.48 -35.30
N THR A 22 -5.51 -4.72 -36.10
CA THR A 22 -6.21 -3.68 -36.86
C THR A 22 -7.70 -3.64 -36.52
N ILE A 23 -8.19 -2.47 -36.10
CA ILE A 23 -9.61 -2.18 -35.91
C ILE A 23 -10.21 -1.67 -37.24
N SER A 24 -11.29 -2.29 -37.70
CA SER A 24 -11.97 -1.99 -38.97
C SER A 24 -13.50 -2.08 -38.83
N ASN A 25 -14.08 -0.99 -38.36
CA ASN A 25 -15.52 -0.72 -38.31
C ASN A 25 -15.77 0.75 -38.77
N GLU A 26 -15.26 1.09 -39.94
CA GLU A 26 -15.21 2.46 -40.47
C GLU A 26 -16.58 3.12 -40.57
N LYS A 27 -17.62 2.33 -40.90
CA LYS A 27 -19.02 2.79 -40.99
C LYS A 27 -19.53 3.42 -39.69
N LYS A 28 -18.96 3.01 -38.55
CA LYS A 28 -19.26 3.56 -37.22
C LYS A 28 -18.06 4.26 -36.58
N LEU A 29 -17.12 4.78 -37.39
CA LEU A 29 -15.91 5.46 -36.89
C LEU A 29 -15.10 4.58 -35.93
N ASN A 30 -15.07 3.27 -36.19
CA ASN A 30 -14.42 2.28 -35.35
C ASN A 30 -14.95 2.26 -33.89
N ALA A 31 -16.23 2.59 -33.67
CA ALA A 31 -16.87 2.43 -32.37
C ALA A 31 -16.83 0.95 -31.94
N MET A 32 -16.51 0.76 -30.66
CA MET A 32 -16.21 -0.54 -30.05
C MET A 32 -17.35 -0.95 -29.13
N THR A 33 -18.02 -2.06 -29.43
CA THR A 33 -18.93 -2.73 -28.50
C THR A 33 -18.13 -3.46 -27.43
N GLN A 34 -18.82 -4.01 -26.42
CA GLN A 34 -18.17 -4.85 -25.41
C GLN A 34 -17.47 -6.06 -26.04
N ASP A 35 -18.10 -6.73 -27.00
CA ASP A 35 -17.51 -7.88 -27.70
C ASP A 35 -16.27 -7.51 -28.51
N LEU A 36 -16.25 -6.31 -29.11
CA LEU A 36 -15.07 -5.83 -29.84
C LEU A 36 -13.90 -5.51 -28.91
N TYR A 37 -14.14 -4.91 -27.73
CA TYR A 37 -13.11 -4.74 -26.71
C TYR A 37 -12.62 -6.08 -26.16
N PHE A 38 -13.54 -7.01 -25.93
CA PHE A 38 -13.19 -8.37 -25.49
C PHE A 38 -12.31 -9.06 -26.53
N ARG A 39 -12.71 -9.04 -27.82
CA ARG A 39 -11.90 -9.59 -28.93
C ARG A 39 -10.51 -8.94 -29.00
N LEU A 40 -10.44 -7.61 -28.87
CA LEU A 40 -9.16 -6.90 -28.83
C LEU A 40 -8.28 -7.39 -27.68
N SER A 41 -8.85 -7.56 -26.47
CA SER A 41 -8.11 -8.07 -25.30
C SER A 41 -7.64 -9.52 -25.50
N GLN A 42 -8.42 -10.35 -26.20
CA GLN A 42 -8.02 -11.72 -26.54
C GLN A 42 -6.81 -11.71 -27.47
N LEU A 43 -6.80 -10.87 -28.51
CA LEU A 43 -5.68 -10.76 -29.44
C LEU A 43 -4.41 -10.24 -28.76
N ILE A 44 -4.53 -9.27 -27.85
CA ILE A 44 -3.38 -8.78 -27.05
C ILE A 44 -2.77 -9.92 -26.23
N ARG A 45 -3.59 -10.74 -25.55
CA ARG A 45 -3.11 -11.90 -24.79
C ARG A 45 -2.58 -13.02 -25.67
N GLU A 46 -3.19 -13.27 -26.82
CA GLU A 46 -2.71 -14.23 -27.80
C GLU A 46 -1.29 -13.88 -28.25
N VAL A 47 -1.03 -12.60 -28.55
CA VAL A 47 0.30 -12.11 -28.92
C VAL A 47 1.27 -12.15 -27.73
N ALA A 48 0.81 -11.92 -26.50
CA ALA A 48 1.65 -11.96 -25.30
C ALA A 48 2.30 -13.32 -25.06
N LEU A 49 1.65 -14.42 -25.48
CA LEU A 49 2.10 -15.80 -25.30
C LEU A 49 3.07 -16.29 -26.39
N ARG A 50 3.37 -15.46 -27.39
CA ARG A 50 4.23 -15.84 -28.52
C ARG A 50 5.68 -15.42 -28.31
N ASP A 51 6.60 -16.37 -28.30
CA ASP A 51 8.03 -16.09 -28.12
C ASP A 51 8.72 -15.56 -29.38
N ASP A 52 8.15 -15.81 -30.55
CA ASP A 52 8.63 -15.31 -31.84
C ASP A 52 8.25 -13.85 -32.13
N ILE A 53 7.35 -13.28 -31.31
CA ILE A 53 6.89 -11.90 -31.44
C ILE A 53 7.46 -11.02 -30.33
N PHE A 54 7.99 -9.86 -30.73
CA PHE A 54 8.59 -8.88 -29.82
C PHE A 54 7.91 -7.51 -29.86
N VAL A 55 7.26 -7.18 -30.98
CA VAL A 55 6.53 -5.92 -31.15
C VAL A 55 5.07 -6.20 -31.50
N THR A 56 4.16 -5.48 -30.85
CA THR A 56 2.74 -5.47 -31.16
C THR A 56 2.37 -4.07 -31.62
N VAL A 57 1.90 -3.94 -32.86
CA VAL A 57 1.41 -2.69 -33.43
C VAL A 57 -0.12 -2.70 -33.39
N LEU A 58 -0.73 -1.72 -32.74
CA LEU A 58 -2.18 -1.49 -32.77
C LEU A 58 -2.50 -0.31 -33.70
N THR A 59 -3.42 -0.52 -34.64
CA THR A 59 -3.85 0.49 -35.61
C THR A 59 -5.34 0.36 -35.93
N ALA A 60 -5.87 1.29 -36.74
CA ALA A 60 -7.21 1.20 -37.29
C ALA A 60 -7.27 1.64 -38.76
N LYS A 61 -8.33 1.24 -39.46
CA LYS A 61 -8.62 1.69 -40.83
C LYS A 61 -9.52 2.93 -40.87
N GLY A 62 -9.34 3.74 -41.91
CA GLY A 62 -10.16 4.91 -42.19
C GLY A 62 -9.78 6.14 -41.36
N ARG A 63 -10.71 7.09 -41.26
CA ARG A 63 -10.46 8.44 -40.73
C ARG A 63 -10.42 8.57 -39.20
N TYR A 64 -10.72 7.51 -38.46
CA TYR A 64 -10.74 7.49 -37.00
C TYR A 64 -9.89 6.32 -36.50
N PHE A 65 -9.22 6.51 -35.37
CA PHE A 65 -8.69 5.37 -34.64
C PHE A 65 -9.85 4.62 -33.98
N SER A 66 -10.60 5.32 -33.13
CA SER A 66 -11.89 4.85 -32.61
C SER A 66 -12.70 5.97 -31.97
N ALA A 67 -14.00 6.00 -32.25
CA ALA A 67 -14.97 6.84 -31.55
C ALA A 67 -15.29 6.38 -30.12
N GLY A 68 -14.65 5.30 -29.63
CA GLY A 68 -14.81 4.80 -28.28
C GLY A 68 -15.94 3.78 -28.14
N ALA A 69 -16.46 3.65 -26.92
CA ALA A 69 -17.57 2.76 -26.60
C ALA A 69 -18.81 3.06 -27.47
N ASP A 70 -19.37 2.04 -28.12
CA ASP A 70 -20.64 2.18 -28.84
C ASP A 70 -21.78 2.53 -27.86
N VAL A 71 -22.66 3.45 -28.26
CA VAL A 71 -23.76 3.96 -27.43
C VAL A 71 -24.73 2.88 -26.93
N SER A 72 -24.73 1.70 -27.55
CA SER A 72 -25.48 0.53 -27.06
C SER A 72 -25.06 0.06 -25.67
N ILE A 73 -23.86 0.43 -25.20
CA ILE A 73 -23.34 0.08 -23.88
C ILE A 73 -24.12 0.75 -22.74
N SER A 74 -24.76 1.91 -22.99
CA SER A 74 -25.51 2.63 -21.97
C SER A 74 -26.99 2.22 -21.86
N ARG A 75 -27.40 1.10 -22.49
CA ARG A 75 -28.77 0.62 -22.41
C ARG A 75 -29.13 0.20 -20.98
N ALA A 76 -30.37 0.48 -20.59
CA ALA A 76 -30.90 0.08 -19.28
C ALA A 76 -30.82 -1.44 -19.06
N ALA A 77 -30.89 -1.84 -17.79
CA ALA A 77 -30.90 -3.25 -17.44
C ALA A 77 -32.05 -3.99 -18.13
N GLN A 78 -31.81 -5.23 -18.57
CA GLN A 78 -32.89 -6.03 -19.14
C GLN A 78 -33.96 -6.29 -18.08
N PRO A 79 -35.27 -6.26 -18.43
CA PRO A 79 -36.34 -6.57 -17.49
C PRO A 79 -36.11 -7.94 -16.82
N GLY A 80 -36.18 -7.99 -15.49
CA GLY A 80 -35.97 -9.22 -14.72
C GLY A 80 -34.53 -9.55 -14.37
N VAL A 81 -33.55 -8.72 -14.78
CA VAL A 81 -32.13 -8.88 -14.39
C VAL A 81 -31.77 -7.82 -13.35
N ASP A 82 -31.07 -8.24 -12.28
CA ASP A 82 -30.50 -7.31 -11.30
C ASP A 82 -29.53 -6.33 -12.01
N PRO A 83 -29.81 -5.01 -11.98
CA PRO A 83 -28.95 -4.01 -12.62
C PRO A 83 -27.51 -4.05 -12.14
N TYR A 84 -27.27 -4.32 -10.85
CA TYR A 84 -25.92 -4.40 -10.30
C TYR A 84 -25.16 -5.57 -10.92
N LYS A 85 -25.78 -6.76 -10.93
CA LYS A 85 -25.22 -7.95 -11.56
C LYS A 85 -24.93 -7.72 -13.04
N GLN A 86 -25.82 -7.06 -13.77
CA GLN A 86 -25.60 -6.76 -15.19
C GLN A 86 -24.38 -5.87 -15.41
N TRP A 87 -24.26 -4.75 -14.69
CA TRP A 87 -23.12 -3.84 -14.87
C TRP A 87 -21.80 -4.46 -14.39
N LEU A 88 -21.86 -5.30 -13.37
CA LEU A 88 -20.72 -6.06 -12.88
C LEU A 88 -20.17 -7.03 -13.95
N THR A 89 -21.04 -7.82 -14.59
CA THR A 89 -20.63 -8.83 -15.58
C THR A 89 -20.37 -8.27 -16.97
N SER A 90 -20.87 -7.07 -17.28
CA SER A 90 -20.70 -6.42 -18.59
C SER A 90 -19.62 -5.33 -18.54
N PHE A 91 -19.97 -4.14 -18.02
CA PHE A 91 -19.08 -2.97 -17.97
C PHE A 91 -17.83 -3.24 -17.13
N LEU A 92 -17.98 -3.61 -15.86
CA LEU A 92 -16.85 -3.72 -14.94
C LEU A 92 -15.88 -4.81 -15.40
N ALA A 93 -16.40 -6.02 -15.65
CA ALA A 93 -15.59 -7.15 -16.09
C ALA A 93 -14.83 -6.83 -17.38
N ASN A 94 -15.50 -6.24 -18.39
CA ASN A 94 -14.86 -6.00 -19.67
C ASN A 94 -13.86 -4.82 -19.64
N ASN A 95 -14.17 -3.73 -18.93
CA ASN A 95 -13.24 -2.61 -18.77
C ASN A 95 -11.98 -3.06 -18.02
N LEU A 96 -12.12 -3.81 -16.92
CA LEU A 96 -10.98 -4.32 -16.17
C LEU A 96 -10.16 -5.30 -17.02
N ASN A 97 -10.83 -6.25 -17.67
CA ASN A 97 -10.21 -7.23 -18.56
C ASN A 97 -9.42 -6.57 -19.69
N THR A 98 -10.01 -5.59 -20.38
CA THR A 98 -9.38 -4.91 -21.52
C THR A 98 -8.21 -4.07 -21.04
N THR A 99 -8.40 -3.27 -19.99
CA THR A 99 -7.34 -2.41 -19.44
C THR A 99 -6.14 -3.23 -18.99
N GLN A 100 -6.40 -4.34 -18.30
CA GLN A 100 -5.36 -5.25 -17.81
C GLN A 100 -4.54 -5.89 -18.92
N ALA A 101 -5.17 -6.31 -20.02
CA ALA A 101 -4.43 -6.83 -21.17
C ALA A 101 -3.39 -5.82 -21.70
N PHE A 102 -3.71 -4.52 -21.70
CA PHE A 102 -2.82 -3.49 -22.26
C PHE A 102 -1.69 -3.07 -21.30
N TYR A 103 -1.98 -2.76 -20.03
CA TYR A 103 -0.91 -2.31 -19.12
C TYR A 103 0.04 -3.43 -18.71
N SER A 104 -0.42 -4.69 -18.77
CA SER A 104 0.41 -5.86 -18.47
C SER A 104 1.08 -6.50 -19.70
N HIS A 105 0.82 -6.00 -20.92
CA HIS A 105 1.36 -6.59 -22.15
C HIS A 105 2.90 -6.64 -22.15
N PRO A 106 3.52 -7.83 -22.26
CA PRO A 106 4.97 -7.99 -22.08
C PRO A 106 5.79 -7.61 -23.32
N LYS A 107 5.18 -7.60 -24.51
CA LYS A 107 5.86 -7.27 -25.78
C LYS A 107 5.87 -5.77 -26.00
N ILE A 108 6.82 -5.21 -26.76
CA ILE A 108 6.84 -3.76 -27.04
C ILE A 108 5.54 -3.37 -27.77
N LEU A 109 4.74 -2.51 -27.15
CA LEU A 109 3.43 -2.09 -27.65
C LEU A 109 3.55 -0.74 -28.33
N VAL A 110 3.25 -0.71 -29.62
CA VAL A 110 3.27 0.48 -30.47
C VAL A 110 1.84 0.80 -30.90
N THR A 111 1.37 2.02 -30.68
CA THR A 111 0.12 2.50 -31.28
C THR A 111 0.42 3.36 -32.50
N ALA A 112 -0.14 2.95 -33.64
CA ALA A 112 -0.27 3.77 -34.83
C ALA A 112 -1.62 4.50 -34.78
N LEU A 113 -1.62 5.72 -34.23
CA LEU A 113 -2.80 6.57 -34.06
C LEU A 113 -3.16 7.27 -35.38
N ASN A 114 -3.80 6.53 -36.29
CA ASN A 114 -4.19 6.98 -37.64
C ASN A 114 -5.24 8.11 -37.67
N GLY A 115 -5.87 8.43 -36.54
CA GLY A 115 -6.91 9.45 -36.45
C GLY A 115 -7.39 9.63 -35.01
N PRO A 116 -8.54 10.31 -34.80
CA PRO A 116 -9.05 10.56 -33.45
C PRO A 116 -9.33 9.30 -32.63
N ALA A 117 -8.97 9.33 -31.34
CA ALA A 117 -9.28 8.30 -30.36
C ALA A 117 -10.12 8.88 -29.22
N VAL A 118 -11.17 8.15 -28.80
CA VAL A 118 -12.15 8.66 -27.84
C VAL A 118 -12.46 7.65 -26.72
N GLY A 119 -12.67 8.14 -25.50
CA GLY A 119 -13.12 7.35 -24.35
C GLY A 119 -12.15 6.22 -23.99
N LEU A 120 -12.67 5.02 -23.74
CA LEU A 120 -11.84 3.85 -23.40
C LEU A 120 -10.78 3.52 -24.48
N SER A 121 -11.06 3.79 -25.75
CA SER A 121 -10.06 3.60 -26.81
C SER A 121 -8.90 4.59 -26.71
N ALA A 122 -9.15 5.83 -26.30
CA ALA A 122 -8.09 6.80 -25.98
C ALA A 122 -7.34 6.42 -24.69
N ALA A 123 -8.04 5.79 -23.76
CA ALA A 123 -7.46 5.34 -22.50
C ALA A 123 -6.47 4.19 -22.72
N ILE A 124 -6.85 3.11 -23.41
CA ILE A 124 -6.01 1.92 -23.53
C ILE A 124 -4.72 2.17 -24.32
N ILE A 125 -4.73 3.07 -25.32
CA ILE A 125 -3.51 3.39 -26.08
C ILE A 125 -2.44 4.08 -25.22
N SER A 126 -2.82 4.71 -24.10
CA SER A 126 -1.87 5.36 -23.19
C SER A 126 -0.90 4.36 -22.52
N HIS A 127 -1.20 3.07 -22.56
CA HIS A 127 -0.32 2.00 -22.08
C HIS A 127 0.69 1.50 -23.13
N SER A 128 0.71 2.10 -24.32
CA SER A 128 1.70 1.80 -25.36
C SER A 128 3.06 2.36 -25.00
N ASP A 129 4.13 1.62 -25.28
CA ASP A 129 5.49 2.07 -25.07
C ASP A 129 5.86 3.19 -26.05
N PHE A 130 5.35 3.10 -27.29
CA PHE A 130 5.48 4.15 -28.31
C PHE A 130 4.13 4.47 -28.95
N ILE A 131 3.88 5.76 -29.21
CA ILE A 131 2.70 6.22 -29.94
C ILE A 131 3.17 7.13 -31.07
N TYR A 132 2.78 6.78 -32.29
CA TYR A 132 2.96 7.60 -33.48
C TYR A 132 1.59 8.06 -33.96
N ALA A 133 1.48 9.31 -34.39
CA ALA A 133 0.17 9.90 -34.72
C ALA A 133 0.13 10.52 -36.13
N ALA A 134 -1.05 10.52 -36.75
CA ALA A 134 -1.32 11.35 -37.91
C ALA A 134 -1.59 12.81 -37.47
N PRO A 135 -1.39 13.83 -38.34
CA PRO A 135 -1.47 15.22 -37.94
C PRO A 135 -2.87 15.63 -37.47
N HIS A 136 -3.90 14.97 -37.99
CA HIS A 136 -5.30 15.21 -37.67
C HIS A 136 -5.82 14.37 -36.49
N ALA A 137 -4.96 13.58 -35.85
CA ALA A 137 -5.31 12.82 -34.65
C ALA A 137 -5.48 13.74 -33.44
N PHE A 138 -6.38 13.35 -32.54
CA PHE A 138 -6.53 13.94 -31.21
C PHE A 138 -7.04 12.88 -30.25
N ILE A 139 -6.83 13.09 -28.96
CA ILE A 139 -7.51 12.30 -27.93
C ILE A 139 -8.64 13.10 -27.29
N LEU A 140 -9.72 12.40 -26.94
CA LEU A 140 -10.84 12.95 -26.19
C LEU A 140 -11.35 11.94 -25.17
N THR A 141 -11.34 12.30 -23.91
CA THR A 141 -11.85 11.48 -22.80
C THR A 141 -13.06 12.16 -22.16
N PRO A 142 -14.26 12.02 -22.73
CA PRO A 142 -15.42 12.84 -22.36
C PRO A 142 -16.10 12.37 -21.06
N PHE A 143 -15.36 11.82 -20.09
CA PHE A 143 -15.90 11.16 -18.90
C PHE A 143 -16.77 12.11 -18.08
N SER A 144 -16.23 13.27 -17.69
CA SER A 144 -16.99 14.28 -16.93
C SER A 144 -18.20 14.78 -17.71
N SER A 145 -18.09 14.92 -19.03
CA SER A 145 -19.21 15.28 -19.90
C SER A 145 -20.26 14.17 -20.06
N LEU A 146 -19.94 12.91 -19.78
CA LEU A 146 -20.87 11.79 -19.83
C LEU A 146 -21.33 11.35 -18.42
N GLY A 147 -20.94 12.07 -17.37
CA GLY A 147 -21.28 11.70 -16.00
C GLY A 147 -20.53 10.47 -15.46
N LEU A 148 -19.47 10.06 -16.16
CA LEU A 148 -18.57 8.97 -15.79
C LEU A 148 -17.37 9.49 -14.98
N VAL A 149 -16.69 8.56 -14.33
CA VAL A 149 -15.34 8.77 -13.78
C VAL A 149 -14.28 8.35 -14.81
N THR A 150 -13.00 8.43 -14.46
CA THR A 150 -11.92 7.93 -15.32
C THR A 150 -12.02 6.41 -15.51
N GLU A 151 -11.62 5.95 -16.69
CA GLU A 151 -11.59 4.54 -17.06
C GLU A 151 -10.29 4.23 -17.80
N GLY A 152 -9.87 2.96 -17.80
CA GLY A 152 -8.70 2.52 -18.56
C GLY A 152 -7.37 2.97 -17.95
N LEU A 153 -7.35 3.24 -16.64
CA LEU A 153 -6.21 3.68 -15.84
C LEU A 153 -5.66 5.06 -16.18
N VAL A 154 -6.47 5.91 -16.83
CA VAL A 154 -6.04 7.26 -17.23
C VAL A 154 -5.84 8.21 -16.06
N SER A 155 -6.45 7.95 -14.89
CA SER A 155 -6.10 8.70 -13.67
C SER A 155 -4.62 8.57 -13.30
N HIS A 156 -3.95 7.51 -13.75
CA HIS A 156 -2.51 7.31 -13.60
C HIS A 156 -1.75 7.57 -14.91
N SER A 157 -2.14 6.92 -16.01
CA SER A 157 -1.36 6.91 -17.24
C SER A 157 -1.32 8.27 -17.96
N PHE A 158 -2.42 9.04 -17.95
CA PHE A 158 -2.40 10.38 -18.57
C PHE A 158 -1.58 11.36 -17.72
N VAL A 159 -1.66 11.27 -16.40
CA VAL A 159 -0.86 12.10 -15.50
C VAL A 159 0.63 11.82 -15.72
N LYS A 160 1.02 10.54 -15.81
CA LYS A 160 2.40 10.14 -16.06
C LYS A 160 2.91 10.56 -17.44
N ARG A 161 2.07 10.48 -18.49
CA ARG A 161 2.49 10.80 -19.86
C ARG A 161 2.42 12.28 -20.23
N MET A 162 1.50 13.05 -19.66
CA MET A 162 1.22 14.43 -20.09
C MET A 162 1.55 15.46 -19.02
N GLY A 163 1.83 15.02 -17.79
CA GLY A 163 1.83 15.86 -16.59
C GLY A 163 0.41 16.20 -16.11
N ILE A 164 0.29 16.49 -14.81
CA ILE A 164 -1.01 16.70 -14.16
C ILE A 164 -1.83 17.84 -14.77
N ALA A 165 -1.20 18.91 -15.22
CA ALA A 165 -1.90 20.07 -15.80
C ALA A 165 -2.66 19.71 -17.08
N LYS A 166 -1.96 19.07 -18.04
CA LYS A 166 -2.57 18.66 -19.31
C LYS A 166 -3.54 17.49 -19.11
N ALA A 167 -3.24 16.57 -18.18
CA ALA A 167 -4.16 15.52 -17.80
C ALA A 167 -5.48 16.07 -17.24
N ASN A 168 -5.45 17.12 -16.42
CA ASN A 168 -6.67 17.76 -15.91
C ASN A 168 -7.50 18.41 -17.02
N GLU A 169 -6.87 19.03 -18.03
CA GLU A 169 -7.58 19.50 -19.22
C GLU A 169 -8.28 18.33 -19.95
N ALA A 170 -7.59 17.22 -20.16
CA ALA A 170 -8.14 16.05 -20.84
C ALA A 170 -9.28 15.38 -20.05
N LEU A 171 -9.06 15.12 -18.75
CA LEU A 171 -9.92 14.29 -17.91
C LEU A 171 -11.05 15.07 -17.23
N ILE A 172 -10.73 16.22 -16.62
CA ILE A 172 -11.71 17.01 -15.86
C ILE A 172 -12.49 17.91 -16.81
N MET A 173 -11.81 18.65 -17.68
CA MET A 173 -12.48 19.57 -18.62
C MET A 173 -13.09 18.85 -19.84
N SER A 174 -12.80 17.55 -20.02
CA SER A 174 -13.17 16.81 -21.24
C SER A 174 -12.71 17.56 -22.50
N LYS A 175 -11.48 18.11 -22.49
CA LYS A 175 -10.91 18.87 -23.62
C LYS A 175 -10.36 17.90 -24.67
N ARG A 176 -10.48 18.26 -25.94
CA ARG A 176 -9.75 17.60 -27.03
C ARG A 176 -8.29 18.03 -26.95
N ILE A 177 -7.37 17.07 -26.94
CA ILE A 177 -5.93 17.33 -26.96
C ILE A 177 -5.41 16.96 -28.35
N THR A 178 -4.94 17.96 -29.10
CA THR A 178 -4.52 17.80 -30.51
C THR A 178 -3.18 17.07 -30.63
N SER A 179 -2.87 16.51 -31.80
CA SER A 179 -1.56 15.91 -32.12
C SER A 179 -0.37 16.78 -31.69
N ASP A 180 -0.41 18.09 -31.96
CA ASP A 180 0.63 19.03 -31.55
C ASP A 180 0.77 19.11 -30.02
N GLU A 181 -0.34 19.24 -29.29
CA GLU A 181 -0.32 19.22 -27.82
C GLU A 181 0.17 17.87 -27.28
N LEU A 182 -0.17 16.76 -27.95
CA LEU A 182 0.24 15.42 -27.58
C LEU A 182 1.76 15.21 -27.73
N VAL A 183 2.36 15.75 -28.78
CA VAL A 183 3.82 15.75 -28.94
C VAL A 183 4.48 16.64 -27.89
N GLN A 184 3.96 17.85 -27.69
CA GLN A 184 4.52 18.81 -26.74
C GLN A 184 4.55 18.28 -25.30
N CYS A 185 3.54 17.51 -24.89
CA CYS A 185 3.50 16.92 -23.55
C CYS A 185 4.18 15.55 -23.42
N GLY A 186 4.71 14.98 -24.51
CA GLY A 186 5.38 13.66 -24.48
C GLY A 186 4.44 12.46 -24.56
N PHE A 187 3.15 12.66 -24.86
CA PHE A 187 2.21 11.56 -25.06
C PHE A 187 2.45 10.84 -26.39
N VAL A 188 2.74 11.58 -27.47
CA VAL A 188 3.08 11.06 -28.80
C VAL A 188 4.57 11.26 -29.06
N ASN A 189 5.23 10.22 -29.58
CA ASN A 189 6.66 10.24 -29.89
C ASN A 189 6.98 11.03 -31.17
N LYS A 190 6.17 10.84 -32.22
CA LYS A 190 6.37 11.50 -33.53
C LYS A 190 5.08 11.52 -34.33
N VAL A 191 4.94 12.54 -35.17
CA VAL A 191 3.83 12.68 -36.13
C VAL A 191 4.33 12.36 -37.54
N PHE A 192 3.56 11.58 -38.30
CA PHE A 192 3.82 11.29 -39.70
C PHE A 192 2.77 11.95 -40.60
N ASP A 193 3.23 12.72 -41.59
CA ASP A 193 2.34 13.49 -42.45
C ASP A 193 1.51 12.61 -43.38
N THR A 194 0.20 12.57 -43.12
CA THR A 194 -0.80 11.78 -43.86
C THR A 194 -2.18 12.43 -43.76
N LYS A 195 -3.00 12.21 -44.79
CA LYS A 195 -4.40 12.67 -44.84
C LYS A 195 -5.32 11.66 -44.11
N PRO A 196 -6.51 12.09 -43.65
CA PRO A 196 -7.48 11.19 -42.99
C PRO A 196 -7.90 9.95 -43.79
N SER A 197 -7.77 9.96 -45.11
CA SER A 197 -8.07 8.83 -45.98
C SER A 197 -6.90 7.86 -46.20
N GLU A 198 -5.71 8.17 -45.66
CA GLU A 198 -4.44 7.47 -45.95
C GLU A 198 -3.99 6.57 -44.79
N SER A 199 -4.92 5.88 -44.10
CA SER A 199 -4.58 5.03 -42.93
C SER A 199 -3.58 3.92 -43.24
N ASP A 200 -3.64 3.34 -44.44
CA ASP A 200 -2.72 2.26 -44.85
C ASP A 200 -1.30 2.81 -45.07
N LYS A 201 -1.17 3.96 -45.75
CA LYS A 201 0.11 4.67 -45.90
C LYS A 201 0.69 5.07 -44.54
N PHE A 202 -0.16 5.54 -43.63
CA PHE A 202 0.26 5.88 -42.27
C PHE A 202 0.80 4.66 -41.51
N LEU A 203 0.13 3.50 -41.62
CA LEU A 203 0.62 2.26 -41.03
C LEU A 203 1.99 1.86 -41.59
N GLU A 204 2.19 1.93 -42.90
CA GLU A 204 3.48 1.61 -43.53
C GLU A 204 4.61 2.55 -43.05
N LEU A 205 4.34 3.84 -42.86
CA LEU A 205 5.31 4.77 -42.27
C LEU A 205 5.69 4.38 -40.82
N VAL A 206 4.71 3.97 -40.01
CA VAL A 206 4.95 3.50 -38.65
C VAL A 206 5.72 2.18 -38.63
N LEU A 207 5.39 1.25 -39.52
CA LEU A 207 6.12 -0.02 -39.65
C LEU A 207 7.57 0.20 -40.06
N ASN A 208 7.84 1.15 -40.95
CA ASN A 208 9.20 1.54 -41.32
C ASN A 208 9.97 2.11 -40.11
N GLU A 209 9.37 2.98 -39.31
CA GLU A 209 10.00 3.49 -38.08
C GLU A 209 10.24 2.37 -37.05
N VAL A 210 9.30 1.43 -36.90
CA VAL A 210 9.46 0.26 -36.02
C VAL A 210 10.63 -0.61 -36.50
N ASN A 211 10.72 -0.89 -37.80
CA ASN A 211 11.84 -1.67 -38.35
C ASN A 211 13.19 -0.93 -38.21
N GLU A 212 13.21 0.39 -38.43
CA GLU A 212 14.42 1.20 -38.32
C GLU A 212 14.91 1.34 -36.86
N ARG A 213 14.00 1.49 -35.89
CA ARG A 213 14.33 1.75 -34.48
C ARG A 213 14.34 0.52 -33.58
N LEU A 214 13.56 -0.50 -33.93
CA LEU A 214 13.31 -1.69 -33.10
C LEU A 214 13.59 -3.00 -33.87
N GLY A 215 14.28 -2.91 -35.01
CA GLY A 215 14.65 -4.06 -35.85
C GLY A 215 15.82 -4.89 -35.31
N ASP A 216 16.50 -5.62 -36.19
CA ASP A 216 17.48 -6.65 -35.82
C ASP A 216 18.79 -6.12 -35.20
N HIS A 217 19.04 -4.82 -35.25
CA HIS A 217 20.18 -4.18 -34.59
C HIS A 217 20.01 -4.10 -33.06
N LEU A 218 18.80 -4.32 -32.53
CA LEU A 218 18.55 -4.44 -31.09
C LEU A 218 18.31 -5.90 -30.69
N VAL A 219 18.83 -6.28 -29.52
CA VAL A 219 18.56 -7.59 -28.91
C VAL A 219 17.14 -7.58 -28.34
N GLN A 220 16.25 -8.38 -28.92
CA GLN A 220 14.82 -8.25 -28.64
C GLN A 220 14.43 -8.73 -27.23
N ASP A 221 15.11 -9.74 -26.70
CA ASP A 221 14.96 -10.17 -25.30
C ASP A 221 15.38 -9.06 -24.32
N SER A 222 16.43 -8.30 -24.64
CA SER A 222 16.82 -7.14 -23.83
C SER A 222 15.73 -6.08 -23.85
N MET A 223 15.11 -5.80 -25.01
CA MET A 223 14.00 -4.82 -25.10
C MET A 223 12.83 -5.19 -24.17
N THR A 224 12.38 -6.45 -24.19
CA THR A 224 11.24 -6.89 -23.36
C THR A 224 11.60 -6.93 -21.87
N LYS A 225 12.83 -7.33 -21.51
CA LYS A 225 13.33 -7.28 -20.12
C LYS A 225 13.46 -5.86 -19.59
N ILE A 226 13.99 -4.93 -20.39
CA ILE A 226 14.04 -3.50 -20.04
C ILE A 226 12.63 -2.97 -19.77
N LYS A 227 11.68 -3.27 -20.67
CA LYS A 227 10.27 -2.91 -20.48
C LYS A 227 9.70 -3.47 -19.17
N ALA A 228 9.99 -4.73 -18.84
CA ALA A 228 9.54 -5.34 -17.60
C ALA A 228 10.06 -4.60 -16.36
N LEU A 229 11.34 -4.19 -16.36
CA LEU A 229 11.94 -3.40 -15.28
C LEU A 229 11.32 -1.99 -15.18
N ILE A 230 11.06 -1.33 -16.31
CA ILE A 230 10.39 -0.01 -16.34
C ILE A 230 8.98 -0.08 -15.73
N ARG A 231 8.24 -1.16 -16.01
CA ARG A 231 6.85 -1.31 -15.55
C ARG A 231 6.72 -1.84 -14.12
N LYS A 232 7.73 -2.55 -13.60
CA LYS A 232 7.68 -3.20 -12.28
C LYS A 232 7.24 -2.27 -11.14
N PRO A 233 7.75 -1.03 -10.99
CA PRO A 233 7.41 -0.16 -9.85
C PRO A 233 5.94 0.25 -9.79
N ASP A 234 5.29 0.40 -10.95
CA ASP A 234 3.91 0.91 -11.03
C ASP A 234 2.87 -0.20 -11.01
N LYS A 235 3.27 -1.47 -11.18
CA LYS A 235 2.33 -2.58 -11.41
C LYS A 235 1.26 -2.68 -10.33
N GLU A 236 1.67 -2.66 -9.06
CA GLU A 236 0.72 -2.73 -7.93
C GLU A 236 -0.19 -1.50 -7.86
N ALA A 237 0.33 -0.31 -8.18
CA ALA A 237 -0.46 0.92 -8.19
C ALA A 237 -1.51 0.87 -9.31
N LEU A 238 -1.14 0.37 -10.49
CA LEU A 238 -2.04 0.14 -11.62
C LEU A 238 -3.10 -0.92 -11.29
N ASP A 239 -2.72 -2.03 -10.65
CA ASP A 239 -3.66 -3.09 -10.25
C ASP A 239 -4.71 -2.55 -9.28
N ALA A 240 -4.29 -1.84 -8.23
CA ALA A 240 -5.19 -1.25 -7.23
C ALA A 240 -6.07 -0.13 -7.83
N GLN A 241 -5.46 0.78 -8.60
CA GLN A 241 -6.19 1.88 -9.22
C GLN A 241 -7.19 1.39 -10.27
N GLY A 242 -6.89 0.28 -10.96
CA GLY A 242 -7.75 -0.31 -11.98
C GLY A 242 -9.06 -0.78 -11.37
N VAL A 243 -8.98 -1.42 -10.20
CA VAL A 243 -10.16 -1.80 -9.41
C VAL A 243 -10.94 -0.55 -8.98
N ALA A 244 -10.27 0.48 -8.45
CA ALA A 244 -10.94 1.69 -8.00
C ALA A 244 -11.71 2.41 -9.13
N GLU A 245 -11.12 2.54 -10.32
CA GLU A 245 -11.77 3.19 -11.47
C GLU A 245 -13.03 2.44 -11.92
N VAL A 246 -12.97 1.10 -12.04
CA VAL A 246 -14.12 0.33 -12.54
C VAL A 246 -15.26 0.28 -11.52
N PHE A 247 -14.98 0.27 -10.21
CA PHE A 247 -16.02 0.39 -9.19
C PHE A 247 -16.61 1.81 -9.13
N GLY A 248 -15.79 2.86 -9.28
CA GLY A 248 -16.30 4.22 -9.42
C GLY A 248 -17.20 4.38 -10.65
N GLY A 249 -16.87 3.72 -11.77
CA GLY A 249 -17.72 3.65 -12.96
C GLY A 249 -19.04 2.91 -12.69
N LEU A 250 -18.96 1.75 -12.02
CA LEU A 250 -20.13 0.96 -11.63
C LEU A 250 -21.11 1.78 -10.78
N GLU A 251 -20.62 2.54 -9.79
CA GLU A 251 -21.46 3.44 -8.99
C GLU A 251 -22.20 4.47 -9.85
N ARG A 252 -21.55 5.05 -10.87
CA ARG A 252 -22.19 5.99 -11.80
C ARG A 252 -23.28 5.34 -12.62
N PHE A 253 -23.04 4.14 -13.15
CA PHE A 253 -24.03 3.37 -13.90
C PHE A 253 -25.23 2.97 -13.03
N MET A 254 -24.98 2.57 -11.79
CA MET A 254 -26.03 2.25 -10.82
C MET A 254 -26.89 3.48 -10.47
N ALA A 255 -26.28 4.67 -10.40
CA ALA A 255 -27.00 5.92 -10.18
C ALA A 255 -27.78 6.42 -11.41
N GLY A 256 -27.66 5.76 -12.57
CA GLY A 256 -28.34 6.15 -13.80
C GLY A 256 -27.82 7.44 -14.45
N ILE A 257 -26.66 7.94 -14.02
CA ILE A 257 -26.15 9.26 -14.46
C ILE A 257 -25.70 9.20 -15.93
N PRO A 258 -24.85 8.24 -16.36
CA PRO A 258 -24.45 8.15 -17.76
C PRO A 258 -25.64 7.98 -18.71
N GLN A 259 -26.61 7.16 -18.33
CA GLN A 259 -27.82 6.87 -19.12
C GLN A 259 -28.59 8.17 -19.42
N LYS A 260 -28.85 9.00 -18.39
CA LYS A 260 -29.48 10.31 -18.55
C LYS A 260 -28.66 11.24 -19.45
N GLU A 261 -27.34 11.27 -19.31
CA GLU A 261 -26.49 12.12 -20.15
C GLU A 261 -26.47 11.66 -21.62
N PHE A 262 -26.50 10.35 -21.88
CA PHE A 262 -26.66 9.80 -23.23
C PHE A 262 -28.05 10.12 -23.82
N GLU A 263 -29.12 10.05 -23.03
CA GLU A 263 -30.47 10.45 -23.45
C GLU A 263 -30.54 11.95 -23.81
N ARG A 264 -29.88 12.81 -23.03
CA ARG A 264 -29.76 14.25 -23.34
C ARG A 264 -28.99 14.51 -24.63
N ILE A 265 -27.99 13.70 -24.92
CA ILE A 265 -27.24 13.79 -26.19
C ILE A 265 -28.10 13.29 -27.36
N ALA A 266 -28.82 12.18 -27.19
CA ALA A 266 -29.68 11.61 -28.22
C ALA A 266 -30.86 12.51 -28.56
N SER A 267 -31.48 13.15 -27.55
CA SER A 267 -32.56 14.13 -27.71
C SER A 267 -32.11 15.51 -28.19
N GLY A 268 -30.80 15.75 -28.31
CA GLY A 268 -30.24 17.04 -28.72
C GLY A 268 -30.21 18.12 -27.64
N GLN A 269 -30.71 17.83 -26.42
CA GLN A 269 -30.64 18.72 -25.26
C GLN A 269 -29.21 19.00 -24.79
N LYS A 270 -28.25 18.15 -25.16
CA LYS A 270 -26.82 18.33 -24.91
C LYS A 270 -26.02 18.08 -26.18
N LYS A 271 -25.12 19.01 -26.52
CA LYS A 271 -24.19 18.81 -27.65
C LYS A 271 -23.17 17.73 -27.30
N HIS A 272 -23.05 16.72 -28.16
CA HIS A 272 -21.99 15.73 -28.04
C HIS A 272 -20.62 16.39 -28.24
N LYS A 273 -19.67 16.16 -27.32
CA LYS A 273 -18.28 16.66 -27.44
C LYS A 273 -17.54 16.20 -28.71
N LEU A 274 -18.03 15.18 -29.42
CA LEU A 274 -17.54 14.74 -30.72
C LEU A 274 -18.07 15.63 -31.88
N LYS A 275 -19.26 16.22 -31.72
CA LYS A 275 -19.94 17.07 -32.72
C LYS A 275 -19.59 18.57 -32.61
N VAL A 276 -18.65 18.96 -31.75
CA VAL A 276 -18.07 20.31 -31.83
C VAL A 276 -17.44 20.40 -33.22
N ARG A 277 -18.05 21.18 -34.12
CA ARG A 277 -17.60 21.37 -35.50
C ARG A 277 -16.10 21.67 -35.43
N CYS A 278 -15.30 20.76 -35.98
CA CYS A 278 -14.01 21.18 -36.49
C CYS A 278 -14.39 21.96 -37.75
N ASP A 279 -14.30 23.27 -37.66
CA ASP A 279 -14.42 24.14 -38.82
C ASP A 279 -13.17 23.86 -39.66
N LEU A 280 -13.18 22.77 -40.44
CA LEU A 280 -12.09 22.41 -41.36
C LEU A 280 -11.85 23.51 -42.42
N GLU A 281 -12.68 24.56 -42.42
CA GLU A 281 -12.60 25.77 -43.24
C GLU A 281 -11.96 26.98 -42.55
N ARG A 282 -11.58 26.90 -41.26
CA ARG A 282 -10.84 28.01 -40.60
C ARG A 282 -9.32 27.75 -40.64
N PRO A 283 -8.51 28.57 -41.33
CA PRO A 283 -7.06 28.35 -41.52
C PRO A 283 -6.20 28.45 -40.25
N ALA A 284 -6.78 28.71 -39.08
CA ALA A 284 -6.02 29.00 -37.87
C ALA A 284 -5.35 27.75 -37.22
N CYS A 285 -5.68 26.53 -37.66
CA CYS A 285 -5.09 25.29 -37.13
C CYS A 285 -3.81 24.84 -37.87
N SER A 286 -3.30 25.67 -38.79
CA SER A 286 -2.04 25.43 -39.49
C SER A 286 -1.41 26.77 -39.85
N LYS A 287 -0.53 27.29 -38.98
CA LYS A 287 0.34 28.41 -39.39
C LYS A 287 1.37 27.88 -40.40
N ARG A 288 1.04 27.95 -41.69
CA ARG A 288 2.05 28.13 -42.73
C ARG A 288 2.56 29.57 -42.64
N VAL A 289 3.88 29.67 -42.65
CA VAL A 289 4.66 30.90 -42.73
C VAL A 289 4.40 31.54 -44.10
N ASP A 290 3.97 32.81 -44.10
CA ASP A 290 4.12 33.66 -45.28
C ASP A 290 5.36 34.54 -45.09
N GLN A 291 6.19 34.54 -46.13
CA GLN A 291 7.38 35.36 -46.25
C GLN A 291 6.96 36.78 -46.65
N SER A 292 7.17 37.76 -45.77
CA SER A 292 7.57 39.11 -46.15
C SER A 292 8.26 39.82 -44.98
N GLU A 293 9.25 40.62 -45.34
CA GLU A 293 10.39 41.06 -44.52
C GLU A 293 10.02 41.98 -43.35
N SER A 294 10.59 41.72 -42.17
CA SER A 294 11.22 42.80 -41.37
C SER A 294 12.23 42.22 -40.38
N THR A 295 13.43 42.81 -40.44
CA THR A 295 14.66 42.53 -39.70
C THR A 295 14.52 42.66 -38.18
N ALA A 296 14.88 41.61 -37.44
CA ALA A 296 15.49 41.70 -36.11
C ALA A 296 16.22 40.39 -35.74
N GLN A 297 17.52 40.49 -35.49
CA GLN A 297 18.46 39.41 -35.18
C GLN A 297 17.97 38.45 -34.07
N ARG A 298 18.04 37.14 -34.34
CA ARG A 298 18.08 36.10 -33.31
C ARG A 298 19.34 35.26 -33.48
N ALA A 299 20.17 35.29 -32.44
CA ALA A 299 21.33 34.41 -32.28
C ALA A 299 20.90 32.94 -32.27
N GLY A 300 21.55 32.14 -33.11
CA GLY A 300 21.32 30.71 -33.23
C GLY A 300 21.95 29.94 -32.08
N ILE A 301 21.22 28.93 -31.58
CA ILE A 301 21.80 27.77 -30.92
C ILE A 301 21.17 26.54 -31.57
N GLN A 302 22.00 25.84 -32.33
CA GLN A 302 21.70 24.64 -33.10
C GLN A 302 22.15 23.44 -32.26
N TYR A 303 21.23 22.58 -31.81
CA TYR A 303 21.59 21.29 -31.21
C TYR A 303 21.73 20.24 -32.31
N LEU A 304 22.93 20.15 -32.86
CA LEU A 304 23.45 18.99 -33.58
C LEU A 304 24.57 18.42 -32.72
N ARG A 305 24.43 17.20 -32.23
CA ARG A 305 25.58 16.39 -31.80
C ARG A 305 25.50 15.01 -32.43
N THR A 306 26.14 14.92 -33.58
CA THR A 306 26.73 13.71 -34.15
C THR A 306 27.76 13.14 -33.17
N HIS A 307 27.65 11.86 -32.85
CA HIS A 307 28.76 11.12 -32.24
C HIS A 307 29.64 10.55 -33.35
N THR A 308 30.75 11.23 -33.60
CA THR A 308 31.88 10.66 -34.34
C THR A 308 32.73 9.84 -33.38
N PHE A 309 32.89 8.55 -33.70
CA PHE A 309 33.91 7.67 -33.13
C PHE A 309 35.30 8.19 -33.52
N GLN A 310 36.22 8.23 -32.57
CA GLN A 310 37.66 8.26 -32.83
C GLN A 310 38.28 7.03 -32.16
N GLU A 311 38.83 6.16 -33.02
CA GLU A 311 39.72 5.06 -32.67
C GLU A 311 41.00 5.61 -32.03
N THR A 312 41.46 4.96 -30.96
CA THR A 312 42.89 4.88 -30.64
C THR A 312 43.20 3.48 -30.13
N ASP A 313 44.28 2.94 -30.69
CA ASP A 313 44.75 1.55 -30.62
C ASP A 313 45.39 1.15 -29.28
N SER A 314 45.18 -0.13 -28.95
CA SER A 314 46.14 -1.08 -28.34
C SER A 314 46.68 -0.83 -26.92
N THR A 315 46.36 -1.71 -25.96
CA THR A 315 47.17 -2.88 -25.54
C THR A 315 46.66 -3.47 -24.21
N ILE A 316 46.83 -4.79 -24.12
CA ILE A 316 46.42 -5.72 -23.07
C ILE A 316 47.28 -5.55 -21.82
N GLY A 317 46.71 -5.75 -20.62
CA GLY A 317 47.49 -5.99 -19.39
C GLY A 317 46.64 -6.14 -18.13
N ASP A 318 46.58 -7.37 -17.61
CA ASP A 318 46.06 -7.74 -16.30
C ASP A 318 46.60 -6.85 -15.17
N SER A 319 45.76 -6.51 -14.17
CA SER A 319 46.08 -6.72 -12.74
C SER A 319 45.07 -6.06 -11.78
N VAL A 320 44.61 -6.92 -10.87
CA VAL A 320 44.20 -6.71 -9.47
C VAL A 320 44.65 -5.38 -8.86
N ILE A 321 43.70 -4.64 -8.25
CA ILE A 321 44.05 -3.58 -7.29
C ILE A 321 43.32 -3.82 -5.95
N LEU A 322 44.13 -4.21 -4.98
CA LEU A 322 43.90 -4.26 -3.55
C LEU A 322 43.83 -2.84 -2.95
N PHE A 323 43.06 -2.73 -1.86
CA PHE A 323 42.94 -1.57 -0.97
C PHE A 323 44.30 -0.99 -0.56
N LYS A 324 44.39 0.34 -0.52
CA LYS A 324 45.28 1.01 0.44
C LYS A 324 44.79 2.38 0.89
N ASP A 325 44.70 2.46 2.20
CA ASP A 325 44.49 3.57 3.12
C ASP A 325 45.43 4.75 2.87
N ARG A 326 44.94 6.00 2.96
CA ARG A 326 45.75 7.17 3.33
C ARG A 326 44.95 8.24 4.09
N THR A 327 45.47 8.46 5.29
CA THR A 327 45.21 9.45 6.33
C THR A 327 45.58 10.89 5.94
N SER A 328 44.64 11.82 6.16
CA SER A 328 44.80 13.22 6.63
C SER A 328 45.61 14.26 5.78
N PRO A 329 45.49 15.57 6.05
CA PRO A 329 44.62 16.53 5.35
C PRO A 329 45.40 17.65 4.63
N PRO A 330 44.76 18.51 3.80
CA PRO A 330 45.36 19.80 3.50
C PRO A 330 44.47 20.99 3.89
N THR A 331 45.12 21.87 4.64
CA THR A 331 44.87 23.29 4.88
C THR A 331 44.49 24.09 3.63
N SER A 332 43.50 24.97 3.76
CA SER A 332 43.09 25.96 2.75
C SER A 332 44.17 27.01 2.45
N PRO A 333 44.21 27.49 1.19
CA PRO A 333 44.46 28.90 0.90
C PRO A 333 43.18 29.55 0.38
N ALA A 334 42.82 30.67 1.01
CA ALA A 334 41.76 31.55 0.56
C ALA A 334 42.09 32.12 -0.84
N THR A 335 41.21 31.89 -1.81
CA THR A 335 41.15 32.71 -3.02
C THR A 335 39.68 32.99 -3.34
N SER A 336 39.33 34.27 -3.36
CA SER A 336 38.02 34.78 -3.64
C SER A 336 37.61 34.51 -5.09
N ALA A 337 36.80 33.49 -5.30
CA ALA A 337 35.93 33.39 -6.45
C ALA A 337 34.50 33.41 -5.92
N ARG A 338 33.67 34.34 -6.40
CA ARG A 338 32.22 34.30 -6.20
C ARG A 338 31.68 33.06 -6.89
N THR A 339 31.68 31.93 -6.19
CA THR A 339 30.88 30.77 -6.57
C THR A 339 29.44 31.13 -6.22
N LEU A 340 28.64 31.40 -7.24
CA LEU A 340 27.19 31.22 -7.14
C LEU A 340 26.98 29.74 -6.81
N SER A 341 26.91 29.42 -5.51
CA SER A 341 26.37 28.15 -5.07
C SER A 341 24.99 28.02 -5.70
N PRO A 342 24.63 26.90 -6.35
CA PRO A 342 23.24 26.62 -6.60
C PRO A 342 22.59 26.66 -5.21
N ARG A 343 21.79 27.68 -4.93
CA ARG A 343 20.87 27.61 -3.80
C ARG A 343 19.97 26.43 -4.12
N THR A 344 20.26 25.27 -3.54
CA THR A 344 19.24 24.27 -3.29
C THR A 344 18.21 24.94 -2.40
N LEU A 345 17.22 25.58 -3.02
CA LEU A 345 15.99 26.01 -2.36
C LEU A 345 15.19 24.76 -2.04
N SER A 346 15.71 23.93 -1.14
CA SER A 346 14.86 23.00 -0.44
C SER A 346 14.04 23.83 0.54
N SER A 347 12.73 23.91 0.31
CA SER A 347 11.84 24.54 1.28
C SER A 347 11.86 23.74 2.59
N PRO A 348 11.59 24.35 3.76
CA PRO A 348 11.43 23.61 5.00
C PRO A 348 10.43 22.44 4.88
N ALA A 349 9.42 22.58 4.03
CA ALA A 349 8.47 21.52 3.71
C ALA A 349 9.10 20.38 2.87
N ALA A 350 9.94 20.69 1.89
CA ALA A 350 10.65 19.69 1.10
C ALA A 350 11.68 18.91 1.95
N ASN A 351 12.42 19.60 2.83
CA ASN A 351 13.30 18.96 3.80
C ASN A 351 12.54 18.02 4.74
N ARG A 352 11.40 18.47 5.28
CA ARG A 352 10.56 17.63 6.15
C ARG A 352 9.99 16.42 5.41
N ALA A 353 9.53 16.59 4.17
CA ALA A 353 9.05 15.48 3.35
C ALA A 353 10.15 14.43 3.10
N GLN A 354 11.37 14.88 2.78
CA GLN A 354 12.52 13.98 2.62
C GLN A 354 12.90 13.29 3.93
N PHE A 355 12.79 14.00 5.05
CA PHE A 355 13.04 13.46 6.38
C PHE A 355 12.02 12.37 6.74
N TYR A 356 10.74 12.60 6.48
CA TYR A 356 9.68 11.62 6.68
C TYR A 356 9.79 10.40 5.77
N GLU A 357 10.19 10.57 4.50
CA GLU A 357 10.47 9.43 3.62
C GLU A 357 11.62 8.58 4.16
N THR A 358 12.68 9.21 4.67
CA THR A 358 13.80 8.51 5.30
C THR A 358 13.34 7.76 6.55
N PHE A 359 12.54 8.41 7.41
CA PHE A 359 11.92 7.76 8.57
C PHE A 359 11.09 6.52 8.17
N ILE A 360 10.23 6.65 7.15
CA ILE A 360 9.40 5.53 6.68
C ILE A 360 10.27 4.38 6.18
N ASP A 361 11.32 4.66 5.42
CA ASP A 361 12.22 3.64 4.89
C ASP A 361 13.00 2.92 6.00
N LEU A 362 13.19 3.54 7.17
CA LEU A 362 13.79 2.92 8.36
C LEU A 362 12.78 2.20 9.25
N TYR A 363 11.56 2.73 9.36
CA TYR A 363 10.49 2.17 10.18
C TYR A 363 9.88 0.91 9.54
N ASN A 364 9.59 0.97 8.23
CA ASN A 364 9.00 -0.12 7.45
C ASN A 364 9.54 -0.08 5.99
N PRO A 365 10.71 -0.69 5.72
CA PRO A 365 11.41 -0.63 4.44
C PRO A 365 10.59 -1.08 3.23
N LYS A 366 10.79 -0.41 2.08
CA LYS A 366 10.04 -0.59 0.81
C LYS A 366 10.16 -1.96 0.12
N ASN A 367 10.96 -2.90 0.64
CA ASN A 367 11.33 -4.14 -0.06
C ASN A 367 10.36 -5.32 0.12
N VAL A 368 9.22 -5.15 0.79
CA VAL A 368 8.19 -6.21 0.85
C VAL A 368 7.15 -5.98 -0.25
N SER A 369 6.94 -7.00 -1.09
CA SER A 369 5.84 -7.14 -2.06
C SER A 369 4.45 -7.25 -1.42
N SER A 370 4.25 -6.68 -0.22
CA SER A 370 2.98 -6.67 0.49
C SER A 370 2.65 -5.24 0.90
N ARG A 371 2.00 -4.50 -0.01
CA ARG A 371 1.17 -3.35 0.38
C ARG A 371 -0.05 -3.86 1.11
N SER A 372 0.16 -4.21 2.38
CA SER A 372 -0.91 -4.52 3.30
C SER A 372 -1.69 -3.26 3.64
N GLN A 373 -3.01 -3.31 3.53
CA GLN A 373 -3.87 -2.20 3.95
C GLN A 373 -3.82 -1.96 5.49
N GLY A 374 -3.23 -2.87 6.26
CA GLY A 374 -3.07 -2.79 7.72
C GLY A 374 -1.76 -2.13 8.17
N PHE A 375 -0.60 -2.45 7.58
CA PHE A 375 0.71 -1.99 8.06
C PHE A 375 1.24 -0.72 7.36
N ASP A 376 0.44 -0.10 6.49
CA ASP A 376 0.75 1.21 5.89
C ASP A 376 0.30 2.41 6.76
N TYR A 377 -0.01 2.15 8.03
CA TYR A 377 -0.47 3.14 9.01
C TYR A 377 0.45 4.35 9.11
N MET A 378 1.77 4.14 9.18
CA MET A 378 2.71 5.24 9.34
C MET A 378 2.81 6.14 8.11
N ARG A 379 2.61 5.62 6.89
CA ARG A 379 2.55 6.48 5.70
C ARG A 379 1.29 7.35 5.72
N MET A 380 0.16 6.82 6.18
CA MET A 380 -1.05 7.63 6.35
C MET A 380 -0.83 8.72 7.41
N VAL A 381 -0.20 8.39 8.54
CA VAL A 381 0.19 9.35 9.58
C VAL A 381 1.06 10.48 8.99
N VAL A 382 2.07 10.14 8.19
CA VAL A 382 2.93 11.11 7.48
C VAL A 382 2.12 12.02 6.55
N LEU A 383 1.19 11.47 5.78
CA LEU A 383 0.35 12.24 4.86
C LEU A 383 -0.58 13.22 5.59
N LEU A 384 -1.02 12.87 6.80
CA LEU A 384 -1.94 13.66 7.60
C LEU A 384 -1.25 14.71 8.47
N ALA A 385 0.03 14.51 8.79
CA ALA A 385 0.80 15.40 9.65
C ALA A 385 0.64 16.89 9.29
N PRO A 386 0.71 17.34 8.02
CA PRO A 386 0.56 18.75 7.67
C PRO A 386 -0.78 19.38 8.07
N SER A 387 -1.83 18.57 8.27
CA SER A 387 -3.16 19.04 8.66
C SER A 387 -3.34 19.18 10.18
N SER A 388 -2.39 18.71 10.99
CA SER A 388 -2.44 18.78 12.45
C SER A 388 -1.08 19.16 13.04
N PRO A 389 -0.96 20.35 13.68
CA PRO A 389 0.30 20.77 14.29
C PRO A 389 0.82 19.79 15.35
N VAL A 390 -0.08 19.24 16.18
CA VAL A 390 0.28 18.28 17.23
C VAL A 390 0.80 16.98 16.63
N LEU A 391 0.20 16.52 15.52
CA LEU A 391 0.67 15.34 14.79
C LEU A 391 2.04 15.57 14.14
N THR A 392 2.24 16.76 13.55
CA THR A 392 3.54 17.16 13.00
C THR A 392 4.63 17.13 14.09
N ASP A 393 4.38 17.76 15.24
CA ASP A 393 5.37 17.79 16.33
C ASP A 393 5.67 16.37 16.86
N SER A 394 4.65 15.52 16.96
CA SER A 394 4.81 14.11 17.41
C SER A 394 5.63 13.29 16.41
N LEU A 395 5.37 13.47 15.12
CA LEU A 395 6.06 12.76 14.05
C LEU A 395 7.48 13.28 13.84
N ASP A 396 7.72 14.59 13.99
CA ASP A 396 9.06 15.18 14.03
C ASP A 396 9.86 14.54 15.21
N ALA A 397 9.27 14.42 16.40
CA ALA A 397 9.90 13.76 17.55
C ALA A 397 10.26 12.30 17.28
N LEU A 398 9.33 11.49 16.76
CA LEU A 398 9.56 10.08 16.43
C LEU A 398 10.63 9.91 15.35
N SER A 399 10.59 10.75 14.31
CA SER A 399 11.55 10.70 13.20
C SER A 399 12.96 11.08 13.66
N LEU A 400 13.07 12.10 14.52
CA LEU A 400 14.33 12.54 15.11
C LEU A 400 14.94 11.50 16.05
N VAL A 401 14.14 10.91 16.94
CA VAL A 401 14.67 9.89 17.87
C VAL A 401 15.12 8.65 17.13
N GLN A 402 14.40 8.20 16.09
CA GLN A 402 14.82 7.06 15.28
C GLN A 402 16.11 7.35 14.52
N GLY A 403 16.17 8.48 13.82
CA GLY A 403 17.34 8.88 13.04
C GLY A 403 18.58 9.12 13.92
N GLY A 404 18.38 9.76 15.08
CA GLY A 404 19.42 10.01 16.08
C GLY A 404 19.91 8.72 16.72
N SER A 405 19.02 7.79 17.05
CA SER A 405 19.38 6.49 17.65
C SER A 405 20.16 5.61 16.69
N LEU A 406 19.76 5.54 15.42
CA LEU A 406 20.41 4.73 14.41
C LEU A 406 21.84 5.21 14.08
N ARG A 407 22.06 6.53 14.16
CA ARG A 407 23.33 7.18 13.80
C ARG A 407 24.17 7.61 14.99
N GLU A 408 23.69 7.34 16.21
CA GLU A 408 24.27 7.82 17.46
C GLU A 408 24.48 9.35 17.49
N ASP A 409 23.58 10.10 16.83
CA ASP A 409 23.67 11.57 16.72
C ASP A 409 22.99 12.25 17.91
N GLN A 410 23.81 12.69 18.87
CA GLN A 410 23.35 13.37 20.08
C GLN A 410 22.57 14.66 19.82
N ARG A 411 22.80 15.35 18.70
CA ARG A 411 22.05 16.58 18.38
C ARG A 411 20.62 16.26 17.98
N LEU A 412 20.44 15.24 17.13
CA LEU A 412 19.10 14.76 16.75
C LEU A 412 18.34 14.22 17.96
N LEU A 413 19.03 13.52 18.86
CA LEU A 413 18.45 13.02 20.10
C LEU A 413 17.99 14.16 21.02
N GLN A 414 18.83 15.16 21.28
CA GLN A 414 18.44 16.33 22.08
C GLN A 414 17.26 17.09 21.47
N GLU A 415 17.27 17.30 20.15
CA GLU A 415 16.16 17.95 19.44
C GLU A 415 14.88 17.10 19.52
N SER A 416 14.99 15.77 19.46
CA SER A 416 13.83 14.87 19.59
C SER A 416 13.09 15.08 20.91
N THR A 417 13.82 15.27 22.02
CA THR A 417 13.26 15.54 23.35
C THR A 417 12.57 16.90 23.41
N VAL A 418 13.14 17.93 22.77
CA VAL A 418 12.53 19.25 22.65
C VAL A 418 11.20 19.17 21.87
N GLN A 419 11.18 18.43 20.77
CA GLN A 419 9.98 18.24 19.95
C GLN A 419 8.92 17.41 20.67
N LEU A 420 9.33 16.35 21.39
CA LEU A 420 8.42 15.57 22.22
C LEU A 420 7.72 16.43 23.28
N GLY A 421 8.47 17.31 23.96
CA GLY A 421 7.88 18.24 24.93
C GLY A 421 6.87 19.21 24.30
N LYS A 422 7.12 19.68 23.06
CA LYS A 422 6.16 20.51 22.31
C LYS A 422 4.91 19.70 21.95
N ALA A 423 5.08 18.49 21.44
CA ALA A 423 3.99 17.58 21.08
C ALA A 423 3.08 17.29 22.29
N LEU A 424 3.65 16.94 23.45
CA LEU A 424 2.91 16.69 24.69
C LEU A 424 2.10 17.91 25.15
N ARG A 425 2.71 19.10 25.17
CA ARG A 425 2.00 20.36 25.50
C ARG A 425 0.92 20.71 24.48
N GLY A 426 1.16 20.40 23.20
CA GLY A 426 0.19 20.56 22.12
C GLY A 426 -1.02 19.63 22.30
N ALA A 427 -0.76 18.34 22.53
CA ALA A 427 -1.78 17.34 22.76
C ALA A 427 -2.64 17.66 23.99
N ARG A 428 -2.01 18.00 25.13
CA ARG A 428 -2.73 18.40 26.35
C ARG A 428 -3.66 19.58 26.11
N ARG A 429 -3.16 20.65 25.47
CA ARG A 429 -3.99 21.84 25.14
C ARG A 429 -5.15 21.48 24.21
N ALA A 430 -4.89 20.65 23.21
CA ALA A 430 -5.89 20.25 22.23
C ALA A 430 -7.01 19.40 22.89
N ILE A 431 -6.65 18.47 23.76
CA ILE A 431 -7.59 17.64 24.54
C ILE A 431 -8.44 18.51 25.48
N VAL A 432 -7.83 19.42 26.25
CA VAL A 432 -8.54 20.32 27.17
C VAL A 432 -9.48 21.28 26.44
N SER A 433 -9.16 21.69 25.20
CA SER A 433 -9.99 22.59 24.39
C SER A 433 -11.21 21.93 23.71
N SER A 434 -11.60 20.71 24.11
CA SER A 434 -12.72 19.94 23.55
C SER A 434 -12.62 19.65 22.04
N LYS A 435 -11.41 19.63 21.48
CA LYS A 435 -11.17 19.14 20.10
C LYS A 435 -11.06 17.62 20.03
N MET A 436 -11.73 16.90 20.94
CA MET A 436 -11.59 15.46 21.08
C MET A 436 -12.00 14.68 19.83
N ASN A 437 -12.78 15.27 18.91
CA ASN A 437 -13.16 14.68 17.61
C ASN A 437 -12.10 14.84 16.50
N ASP A 438 -10.99 15.53 16.75
CA ASP A 438 -9.92 15.72 15.76
C ASP A 438 -9.08 14.43 15.62
N ASP A 439 -9.15 13.77 14.47
CA ASP A 439 -8.37 12.56 14.16
C ASP A 439 -6.85 12.80 14.22
N GLY A 440 -6.38 14.04 14.02
CA GLY A 440 -4.96 14.38 14.16
C GLY A 440 -4.44 14.25 15.59
N ILE A 441 -5.27 14.54 16.60
CA ILE A 441 -4.90 14.35 18.02
C ILE A 441 -4.80 12.87 18.35
N LEU A 442 -5.75 12.06 17.86
CA LEU A 442 -5.74 10.62 18.05
C LEU A 442 -4.48 9.99 17.44
N ALA A 443 -4.01 10.53 16.30
CA ALA A 443 -2.82 10.05 15.60
C ALA A 443 -1.57 10.46 16.36
N ALA A 444 -1.55 11.68 16.89
CA ALA A 444 -0.45 12.18 17.69
C ALA A 444 -0.22 11.32 18.93
N VAL A 445 -1.27 10.98 19.69
CA VAL A 445 -1.15 10.12 20.87
C VAL A 445 -0.62 8.72 20.51
N SER A 446 -1.01 8.19 19.35
CA SER A 446 -0.49 6.90 18.85
C SER A 446 1.00 6.98 18.52
N VAL A 447 1.44 8.06 17.88
CA VAL A 447 2.85 8.31 17.54
C VAL A 447 3.68 8.50 18.81
N LEU A 448 3.16 9.22 19.81
CA LEU A 448 3.82 9.40 21.10
C LEU A 448 4.03 8.06 21.83
N ALA A 449 3.07 7.13 21.76
CA ALA A 449 3.26 5.79 22.30
C ALA A 449 4.44 5.04 21.63
N LEU A 450 4.70 5.28 20.34
CA LEU A 450 5.84 4.66 19.64
C LEU A 450 7.19 5.28 20.02
N CYS A 451 7.20 6.55 20.43
CA CYS A 451 8.41 7.20 20.93
C CYS A 451 8.95 6.50 22.20
N GLU A 452 8.08 5.92 23.01
CA GLU A 452 8.44 5.21 24.26
C GLU A 452 9.21 3.90 24.05
N PHE A 453 9.29 3.41 22.80
CA PHE A 453 10.18 2.31 22.45
C PHE A 453 11.63 2.75 22.26
N TYR A 454 11.95 4.05 22.31
CA TYR A 454 13.32 4.53 22.14
C TYR A 454 13.93 4.90 23.48
N ASN A 455 15.11 4.32 23.78
CA ASN A 455 15.86 4.52 25.02
C ASN A 455 16.05 5.98 25.42
N HIS A 456 16.28 6.85 24.44
CA HIS A 456 16.53 8.27 24.71
C HIS A 456 15.29 9.01 25.21
N ILE A 457 14.10 8.56 24.79
CA ILE A 457 12.83 9.17 25.19
C ILE A 457 12.25 8.48 26.41
N GLN A 458 12.39 7.16 26.50
CA GLN A 458 11.75 6.33 27.50
C GLN A 458 11.91 6.94 28.90
N GLY A 459 10.80 7.51 29.40
CA GLY A 459 10.75 8.23 30.67
C GLY A 459 10.36 7.33 31.84
N ALA A 460 9.92 7.95 32.94
CA ALA A 460 9.49 7.27 34.17
C ALA A 460 8.63 6.02 33.93
N ALA A 461 8.71 5.05 34.85
CA ALA A 461 8.05 3.74 34.73
C ALA A 461 6.58 3.86 34.27
N SER A 462 6.22 3.15 33.19
CA SER A 462 4.88 2.96 32.61
C SER A 462 4.31 4.00 31.62
N SER A 463 5.10 4.94 31.09
CA SER A 463 4.70 5.94 30.08
C SER A 463 3.95 5.36 28.85
N TRP A 464 4.43 4.26 28.27
CA TRP A 464 3.77 3.59 27.14
C TRP A 464 2.33 3.17 27.45
N PHE A 465 2.09 2.60 28.64
CA PHE A 465 0.76 2.21 29.10
C PHE A 465 -0.17 3.42 29.23
N GLN A 466 0.36 4.56 29.69
CA GLN A 466 -0.40 5.79 29.87
C GLN A 466 -0.82 6.39 28.53
N HIS A 467 0.06 6.38 27.51
CA HIS A 467 -0.29 6.84 26.17
C HIS A 467 -1.40 6.00 25.55
N LEU A 468 -1.33 4.68 25.68
CA LEU A 468 -2.39 3.78 25.20
C LEU A 468 -3.70 3.96 25.97
N ALA A 469 -3.64 4.08 27.30
CA ALA A 469 -4.83 4.36 28.10
C ALA A 469 -5.47 5.71 27.69
N GLY A 470 -4.66 6.75 27.46
CA GLY A 470 -5.13 8.04 26.98
C GLY A 470 -5.78 7.96 25.59
N PHE A 471 -5.21 7.17 24.68
CA PHE A 471 -5.80 6.88 23.37
C PHE A 471 -7.18 6.24 23.52
N ASP A 472 -7.29 5.21 24.37
CA ASP A 472 -8.54 4.49 24.60
C ASP A 472 -9.62 5.42 25.18
N GLN A 473 -9.26 6.26 26.16
CA GLN A 473 -10.17 7.24 26.75
C GLN A 473 -10.67 8.26 25.73
N ILE A 474 -9.82 8.73 24.81
CA ILE A 474 -10.25 9.64 23.73
C ILE A 474 -11.29 8.96 22.83
N LEU A 475 -11.05 7.71 22.43
CA LEU A 475 -12.01 6.97 21.60
C LEU A 475 -13.31 6.67 22.33
N LEU A 476 -13.25 6.26 23.59
CA LEU A 476 -14.42 6.02 24.43
C LEU A 476 -15.26 7.28 24.58
N ALA A 477 -14.63 8.43 24.81
CA ALA A 477 -15.32 9.72 24.90
C ALA A 477 -15.99 10.14 23.58
N ARG A 478 -15.41 9.79 22.42
CA ARG A 478 -16.04 10.01 21.09
C ARG A 478 -17.24 9.10 20.88
N GLY A 479 -17.18 7.88 21.40
CA GLY A 479 -18.17 6.82 21.25
C GLY A 479 -18.12 6.12 19.88
N PRO A 480 -18.78 4.94 19.76
CA PRO A 480 -18.67 4.07 18.57
C PRO A 480 -19.15 4.73 17.27
N ARG A 481 -20.14 5.63 17.35
CA ARG A 481 -20.73 6.29 16.17
C ARG A 481 -19.83 7.34 15.55
N ALA A 482 -18.93 7.93 16.33
CA ALA A 482 -18.01 8.95 15.86
C ALA A 482 -16.89 8.36 15.00
N VAL A 483 -16.57 7.07 15.18
CA VAL A 483 -15.64 6.33 14.32
C VAL A 483 -16.33 5.97 13.01
N SER A 484 -16.33 6.93 12.09
CA SER A 484 -17.08 6.89 10.83
C SER A 484 -16.23 7.24 9.61
N THR A 485 -15.10 7.92 9.82
CA THR A 485 -14.15 8.25 8.75
C THR A 485 -13.25 7.05 8.47
N LYS A 486 -12.78 6.91 7.22
CA LYS A 486 -11.78 5.88 6.86
C LYS A 486 -10.53 5.96 7.76
N LEU A 487 -10.16 7.19 8.15
CA LEU A 487 -9.04 7.46 9.04
C LEU A 487 -9.28 6.96 10.47
N SER A 488 -10.33 7.43 11.15
CA SER A 488 -10.67 6.98 12.51
C SER A 488 -10.84 5.46 12.59
N MET A 489 -11.39 4.83 11.55
CA MET A 489 -11.49 3.36 11.43
C MET A 489 -10.13 2.67 11.33
N LEU A 490 -9.21 3.20 10.52
CA LEU A 490 -7.84 2.67 10.41
C LEU A 490 -7.05 2.86 11.71
N MET A 491 -7.27 3.96 12.42
CA MET A 491 -6.62 4.24 13.70
C MET A 491 -7.12 3.33 14.80
N LEU A 492 -8.43 3.11 14.87
CA LEU A 492 -9.02 2.10 15.75
C LEU A 492 -8.49 0.71 15.38
N TYR A 493 -8.37 0.36 14.09
CA TYR A 493 -7.82 -0.93 13.68
C TYR A 493 -6.39 -1.16 14.19
N ASN A 494 -5.49 -0.19 13.94
CA ASN A 494 -4.07 -0.30 14.28
C ASN A 494 -3.80 -0.28 15.79
N SER A 495 -4.52 0.57 16.53
CA SER A 495 -4.36 0.69 17.98
C SER A 495 -4.70 -0.60 18.73
N ARG A 496 -5.64 -1.42 18.24
CA ARG A 496 -6.02 -2.70 18.87
C ARG A 496 -4.87 -3.67 19.02
N HIS A 497 -3.82 -3.59 18.21
CA HIS A 497 -2.65 -4.46 18.37
C HIS A 497 -1.86 -4.10 19.63
N ALA A 498 -1.59 -2.81 19.83
CA ALA A 498 -0.95 -2.30 21.04
C ALA A 498 -1.88 -2.41 22.26
N GLY A 499 -3.18 -2.14 22.08
CA GLY A 499 -4.24 -2.29 23.07
C GLY A 499 -4.36 -3.72 23.58
N LEU A 500 -4.44 -4.72 22.68
CA LEU A 500 -4.45 -6.14 23.04
C LEU A 500 -3.20 -6.51 23.86
N SER A 501 -2.01 -6.09 23.43
CA SER A 501 -0.76 -6.34 24.15
C SER A 501 -0.81 -5.75 25.56
N ARG A 502 -1.27 -4.51 25.68
CA ARG A 502 -1.49 -3.84 26.98
C ARG A 502 -2.47 -4.62 27.86
N SER A 503 -3.63 -4.98 27.32
CA SER A 503 -4.72 -5.65 28.02
C SER A 503 -4.32 -7.06 28.49
N LEU A 504 -3.56 -7.80 27.68
CA LEU A 504 -2.98 -9.10 28.05
C LEU A 504 -1.94 -8.97 29.17
N ILE A 505 -0.96 -8.06 29.03
CA ILE A 505 0.09 -7.85 30.04
C ILE A 505 -0.51 -7.38 31.37
N ARG A 506 -1.49 -6.47 31.33
CA ARG A 506 -2.17 -5.96 32.53
C ARG A 506 -3.24 -6.90 33.06
N ARG A 507 -3.61 -7.94 32.30
CA ARG A 507 -4.73 -8.85 32.60
C ARG A 507 -6.01 -8.06 32.92
N LYS A 508 -6.31 -7.06 32.09
CA LYS A 508 -7.48 -6.16 32.21
C LYS A 508 -8.31 -6.21 30.94
N ALA A 509 -9.64 -6.22 31.08
CA ALA A 509 -10.56 -6.26 29.96
C ALA A 509 -10.29 -5.11 28.98
N ASP A 510 -10.32 -5.45 27.69
CA ASP A 510 -10.16 -4.44 26.66
C ASP A 510 -11.48 -3.67 26.45
N PRO A 511 -11.48 -2.33 26.51
CA PRO A 511 -12.70 -1.54 26.40
C PRO A 511 -13.41 -1.69 25.04
N PHE A 512 -12.72 -2.18 24.00
CA PHE A 512 -13.27 -2.37 22.66
C PHE A 512 -13.78 -3.80 22.42
N ALA A 513 -13.79 -4.66 23.44
CA ALA A 513 -14.37 -6.00 23.36
C ALA A 513 -15.91 -6.01 23.37
N THR A 514 -16.59 -4.87 23.67
CA THR A 514 -18.06 -4.83 23.78
C THR A 514 -18.76 -5.02 22.42
N PRO A 515 -20.00 -5.55 22.40
CA PRO A 515 -20.75 -5.73 21.16
C PRO A 515 -20.90 -4.45 20.32
N GLU A 516 -21.03 -3.27 20.94
CA GLU A 516 -21.15 -2.01 20.19
C GLU A 516 -19.86 -1.67 19.44
N TRP A 517 -18.70 -1.78 20.09
CA TRP A 517 -17.41 -1.52 19.47
C TRP A 517 -17.04 -2.58 18.43
N GLN A 518 -17.37 -3.84 18.68
CA GLN A 518 -17.22 -4.92 17.70
C GLN A 518 -18.08 -4.70 16.45
N ALA A 519 -19.27 -4.10 16.58
CA ALA A 519 -20.11 -3.76 15.44
C ALA A 519 -19.51 -2.65 14.55
N VAL A 520 -18.80 -1.68 15.13
CA VAL A 520 -18.05 -0.68 14.35
C VAL A 520 -16.97 -1.37 13.52
N LEU A 521 -16.22 -2.27 14.14
CA LEU A 521 -15.08 -2.96 13.53
C LEU A 521 -15.49 -3.89 12.36
N ARG A 522 -16.69 -4.48 12.43
CA ARG A 522 -17.26 -5.29 11.33
C ARG A 522 -17.54 -4.49 10.05
N LYS A 523 -17.62 -3.16 10.12
CA LYS A 523 -17.81 -2.31 8.93
C LYS A 523 -16.54 -2.18 8.08
N VAL A 524 -15.38 -2.60 8.59
CA VAL A 524 -14.11 -2.52 7.85
C VAL A 524 -13.89 -3.82 7.06
N PRO A 525 -13.73 -3.78 5.72
CA PRO A 525 -13.59 -4.96 4.88
C PRO A 525 -12.16 -5.55 4.92
N LEU A 526 -11.63 -5.86 6.11
CA LEU A 526 -10.22 -6.23 6.32
C LEU A 526 -9.95 -7.75 6.42
N GLY A 527 -10.84 -8.58 5.88
CA GLY A 527 -10.60 -10.03 5.75
C GLY A 527 -10.50 -10.79 7.10
N PRO A 528 -9.96 -12.03 7.10
CA PRO A 528 -9.94 -12.91 8.27
C PRO A 528 -9.29 -12.34 9.54
N ALA A 529 -8.39 -11.35 9.40
CA ALA A 529 -7.70 -10.70 10.51
C ALA A 529 -8.63 -9.82 11.39
N VAL A 530 -9.74 -9.32 10.85
CA VAL A 530 -10.73 -8.57 11.67
C VAL A 530 -11.39 -9.49 12.66
N TYR A 531 -11.81 -10.68 12.18
CA TYR A 531 -12.48 -11.67 13.00
C TYR A 531 -11.54 -12.24 14.08
N TRP A 532 -10.27 -12.45 13.75
CA TRP A 532 -9.24 -12.79 14.75
C TRP A 532 -9.23 -11.81 15.92
N MET A 533 -9.13 -10.51 15.62
CA MET A 533 -9.01 -9.49 16.66
C MET A 533 -10.26 -9.43 17.55
N SER A 534 -11.44 -9.72 17.00
CA SER A 534 -12.68 -9.85 17.77
C SER A 534 -12.65 -10.99 18.77
N LEU A 535 -12.01 -12.11 18.44
CA LEU A 535 -11.80 -13.22 19.38
C LEU A 535 -10.71 -12.86 20.40
N ALA A 536 -9.57 -12.36 19.93
CA ALA A 536 -8.41 -12.04 20.76
C ALA A 536 -8.74 -11.08 21.91
N LEU A 537 -9.51 -10.03 21.63
CA LEU A 537 -9.89 -9.00 22.61
C LEU A 537 -10.82 -9.50 23.73
N GLN A 538 -11.42 -10.69 23.59
CA GLN A 538 -12.22 -11.29 24.68
C GLN A 538 -11.33 -11.90 25.77
N THR A 539 -10.10 -12.32 25.42
CA THR A 539 -9.17 -13.00 26.33
C THR A 539 -8.90 -12.19 27.59
N PRO A 540 -8.47 -10.91 27.51
CA PRO A 540 -8.16 -10.14 28.72
C PRO A 540 -9.31 -10.00 29.72
N GLY A 541 -10.56 -10.03 29.26
CA GLY A 541 -11.73 -9.99 30.16
C GLY A 541 -11.90 -11.29 30.97
N LEU A 542 -11.56 -12.44 30.40
CA LEU A 542 -11.56 -13.71 31.13
C LEU A 542 -10.39 -13.78 32.13
N LEU A 543 -9.22 -13.25 31.75
CA LEU A 543 -8.06 -13.11 32.63
C LEU A 543 -8.39 -12.23 33.83
N GLU A 544 -9.04 -11.08 33.61
CA GLU A 544 -9.46 -10.18 34.69
C GLU A 544 -10.47 -10.85 35.63
N ARG A 545 -11.48 -11.55 35.07
CA ARG A 545 -12.44 -12.33 35.87
C ARG A 545 -11.72 -13.36 36.73
N HIS A 546 -10.73 -14.06 36.17
CA HIS A 546 -9.92 -15.03 36.91
C HIS A 546 -9.16 -14.38 38.06
N ASP A 547 -8.53 -13.23 37.82
CA ASP A 547 -7.73 -12.54 38.84
C ASP A 547 -8.59 -11.98 39.98
N ASN A 548 -9.86 -11.66 39.69
CA ASN A 548 -10.83 -11.18 40.67
C ASN A 548 -11.60 -12.31 41.38
N LEU A 549 -11.33 -13.59 41.10
CA LEU A 549 -12.01 -14.70 41.78
C LEU A 549 -11.62 -14.75 43.26
N ASP A 550 -12.59 -14.53 44.14
CA ASP A 550 -12.46 -14.75 45.59
C ASP A 550 -12.80 -16.19 45.96
N LEU A 551 -11.77 -16.95 46.30
CA LEU A 551 -11.85 -18.37 46.66
C LEU A 551 -12.46 -18.62 48.05
N GLN A 552 -12.69 -17.59 48.86
CA GLN A 552 -13.30 -17.75 50.20
C GLN A 552 -14.82 -17.59 50.20
N SER A 553 -15.41 -17.23 49.06
CA SER A 553 -16.87 -17.08 48.92
C SER A 553 -17.56 -18.42 48.64
N ALA A 554 -18.76 -18.61 49.19
CA ALA A 554 -19.57 -19.83 48.98
C ALA A 554 -19.98 -20.03 47.51
N ASP A 555 -20.06 -18.94 46.74
CA ASP A 555 -20.42 -18.93 45.31
C ASP A 555 -19.21 -19.08 44.36
N SER A 556 -18.00 -19.28 44.92
CA SER A 556 -16.74 -19.29 44.16
C SER A 556 -16.60 -20.48 43.20
N ALA A 557 -17.11 -21.66 43.56
CA ALA A 557 -16.97 -22.87 42.75
C ALA A 557 -17.84 -22.85 41.48
N GLU A 558 -19.08 -22.35 41.59
CA GLU A 558 -19.97 -22.17 40.44
C GLU A 558 -19.44 -21.09 39.50
N THR A 559 -19.02 -19.95 40.05
CA THR A 559 -18.41 -18.84 39.30
C THR A 559 -17.12 -19.28 38.58
N ALA A 560 -16.27 -20.07 39.26
CA ALA A 560 -15.05 -20.61 38.66
C ALA A 560 -15.34 -21.66 37.57
N SER A 561 -16.38 -22.48 37.74
CA SER A 561 -16.84 -23.45 36.73
C SER A 561 -17.41 -22.77 35.48
N GLU A 562 -18.21 -21.71 35.67
CA GLU A 562 -18.71 -20.89 34.57
C GLU A 562 -17.56 -20.19 33.83
N LEU A 563 -16.57 -19.67 34.56
CA LEU A 563 -15.39 -19.05 33.96
C LEU A 563 -14.55 -20.08 33.20
N LEU A 564 -14.38 -21.29 33.73
CA LEU A 564 -13.71 -22.40 33.04
C LEU A 564 -14.39 -22.69 31.71
N ALA A 565 -15.71 -22.90 31.71
CA ALA A 565 -16.48 -23.16 30.48
C ALA A 565 -16.38 -22.01 29.46
N ASN A 566 -16.37 -20.77 29.92
CA ASN A 566 -16.17 -19.60 29.06
C ASN A 566 -14.78 -19.58 28.41
N CYS A 567 -13.74 -19.95 29.16
CA CYS A 567 -12.37 -20.03 28.64
C CYS A 567 -12.22 -21.18 27.63
N GLU A 568 -12.80 -22.36 27.91
CA GLU A 568 -12.76 -23.51 27.00
C GLU A 568 -13.47 -23.23 25.68
N ARG A 569 -14.64 -22.57 25.75
CA ARG A 569 -15.36 -22.12 24.55
C ARG A 569 -14.53 -21.16 23.70
N LEU A 570 -13.85 -20.20 24.33
CA LEU A 570 -13.02 -19.23 23.60
C LEU A 570 -11.79 -19.90 22.98
N ASP A 571 -11.13 -20.84 23.68
CA ASP A 571 -9.99 -21.61 23.15
C ASP A 571 -10.39 -22.37 21.87
N GLU A 572 -11.52 -23.07 21.95
CA GLU A 572 -12.11 -23.82 20.84
C GLU A 572 -12.46 -22.91 19.65
N GLU A 573 -13.08 -21.75 19.88
CA GLU A 573 -13.38 -20.76 18.82
C GLU A 573 -12.10 -20.23 18.15
N MET A 574 -11.07 -19.91 18.92
CA MET A 574 -9.78 -19.43 18.40
C MET A 574 -9.06 -20.50 17.59
N ARG A 575 -9.08 -21.76 18.06
CA ARG A 575 -8.51 -22.90 17.33
C ARG A 575 -9.19 -23.12 15.99
N ARG A 576 -10.53 -23.16 15.97
CA ARG A 576 -11.29 -23.32 14.72
C ARG A 576 -10.99 -22.20 13.72
N TRP A 577 -10.87 -20.97 14.21
CA TRP A 577 -10.46 -19.85 13.36
C TRP A 577 -9.06 -20.07 12.75
N TYR A 578 -8.09 -20.47 13.58
CA TYR A 578 -6.72 -20.68 13.15
C TYR A 578 -6.58 -21.86 12.19
N GLU A 579 -7.25 -22.98 12.45
CA GLU A 579 -7.34 -24.12 11.54
C GLU A 579 -7.97 -23.74 10.19
N GLY A 580 -9.01 -22.90 10.22
CA GLY A 580 -9.62 -22.33 9.01
C GLY A 580 -8.66 -21.45 8.20
N LEU A 581 -7.86 -20.62 8.87
CA LEU A 581 -6.80 -19.82 8.24
C LEU A 581 -5.78 -20.74 7.54
N LEU A 582 -5.28 -21.76 8.25
CA LEU A 582 -4.31 -22.71 7.72
C LEU A 582 -4.87 -23.51 6.54
N MET A 583 -6.12 -23.96 6.62
CA MET A 583 -6.80 -24.67 5.55
C MET A 583 -6.95 -23.79 4.30
N GLY A 584 -7.32 -22.52 4.47
CA GLY A 584 -7.46 -21.56 3.37
C GLY A 584 -6.15 -21.31 2.61
N LEU A 585 -5.01 -21.34 3.31
CA LEU A 585 -3.68 -21.26 2.69
C LEU A 585 -3.33 -22.56 1.94
N ARG A 586 -3.57 -23.72 2.54
CA ARG A 586 -3.31 -25.03 1.91
C ARG A 586 -4.12 -25.21 0.62
N MET A 587 -5.37 -24.77 0.59
CA MET A 587 -6.22 -24.78 -0.61
C MET A 587 -5.66 -23.93 -1.76
N GLN A 588 -4.79 -22.96 -1.46
CA GLN A 588 -4.07 -22.14 -2.43
C GLN A 588 -2.66 -22.66 -2.71
N ASN A 589 -2.31 -23.85 -2.21
CA ASN A 589 -0.97 -24.44 -2.28
C ASN A 589 0.12 -23.54 -1.64
N LEU A 590 -0.25 -22.80 -0.58
CA LEU A 590 0.64 -21.96 0.21
C LEU A 590 0.87 -22.59 1.59
N SER A 591 2.10 -22.47 2.10
CA SER A 591 2.43 -22.79 3.49
C SER A 591 2.32 -21.52 4.35
N PRO A 592 1.75 -21.56 5.58
CA PRO A 592 1.72 -20.40 6.48
C PRO A 592 3.12 -19.89 6.83
N TYR A 593 4.04 -20.83 7.01
CA TYR A 593 5.45 -20.62 7.27
C TYR A 593 6.23 -21.88 6.87
N MET A 594 7.53 -21.72 6.68
CA MET A 594 8.49 -22.81 6.51
C MET A 594 9.45 -22.77 7.70
N GLU A 595 9.74 -23.94 8.27
CA GLU A 595 10.78 -24.05 9.30
C GLU A 595 12.14 -24.20 8.61
N MET A 596 13.10 -23.36 8.98
CA MET A 596 14.45 -23.34 8.43
C MET A 596 15.50 -23.37 9.55
N PRO A 597 16.70 -23.93 9.29
CA PRO A 597 17.82 -23.84 10.22
C PRO A 597 18.11 -22.39 10.62
N ILE A 598 18.48 -22.15 11.87
CA ILE A 598 18.71 -20.79 12.38
C ILE A 598 19.85 -20.07 11.64
N GLU A 599 20.79 -20.83 11.10
CA GLU A 599 21.94 -20.35 10.33
C GLU A 599 21.55 -19.63 9.03
N GLU A 600 20.33 -19.88 8.52
CA GLU A 600 19.81 -19.22 7.31
C GLU A 600 19.29 -17.80 7.59
N PHE A 601 19.22 -17.37 8.86
CA PHE A 601 18.80 -16.03 9.28
C PHE A 601 20.02 -15.14 9.55
N ASP A 602 20.74 -14.75 8.49
CA ASP A 602 22.00 -13.98 8.56
C ASP A 602 21.90 -12.74 9.47
N ALA A 603 20.81 -11.97 9.33
CA ALA A 603 20.63 -10.74 10.09
C ALA A 603 20.44 -11.02 11.59
N PHE A 604 19.62 -11.99 11.94
CA PHE A 604 19.41 -12.41 13.33
C PHE A 604 20.69 -12.97 13.93
N CYS A 605 21.36 -13.88 13.21
CA CYS A 605 22.61 -14.51 13.63
C CYS A 605 23.78 -13.52 13.77
N SER A 606 23.74 -12.38 13.06
CA SER A 606 24.76 -11.33 13.18
C SER A 606 24.71 -10.56 14.50
N VAL A 607 23.55 -10.54 15.18
CA VAL A 607 23.35 -9.77 16.42
C VAL A 607 23.12 -10.66 17.64
N VAL A 608 22.45 -11.81 17.49
CA VAL A 608 22.26 -12.79 18.57
C VAL A 608 23.35 -13.85 18.44
N GLN A 609 24.09 -14.12 19.51
CA GLN A 609 25.18 -15.11 19.51
C GLN A 609 24.74 -16.45 20.11
N ASP A 610 23.74 -16.43 20.99
CA ASP A 610 23.14 -17.64 21.54
C ASP A 610 22.48 -18.48 20.42
N ARG A 611 22.68 -19.80 20.46
CA ARG A 611 22.17 -20.78 19.47
C ARG A 611 21.28 -21.85 20.11
N THR A 612 20.68 -21.54 21.27
CA THR A 612 19.67 -22.40 21.91
C THR A 612 18.52 -22.70 20.95
N LEU A 613 18.07 -21.69 20.18
CA LEU A 613 17.11 -21.87 19.11
C LEU A 613 17.79 -22.44 17.85
N GLN A 614 17.40 -23.66 17.46
CA GLN A 614 17.99 -24.38 16.31
C GLN A 614 17.33 -24.06 14.96
N THR A 615 16.06 -23.65 14.97
CA THR A 615 15.28 -23.37 13.76
C THR A 615 14.41 -22.12 13.94
N GLY A 616 14.10 -21.46 12.83
CA GLY A 616 13.20 -20.30 12.78
C GLY A 616 12.12 -20.46 11.71
N PHE A 617 11.05 -19.68 11.83
CA PHE A 617 9.98 -19.65 10.85
C PHE A 617 10.20 -18.56 9.80
N VAL A 618 10.19 -18.96 8.52
CA VAL A 618 10.08 -18.06 7.38
C VAL A 618 8.62 -17.95 6.98
N PHE A 619 8.05 -16.75 7.09
CA PHE A 619 6.66 -16.48 6.75
C PHE A 619 6.51 -15.95 5.31
N LEU A 620 5.31 -16.10 4.74
CA LEU A 620 4.98 -15.55 3.41
C LEU A 620 5.15 -14.03 3.34
N ASP A 621 4.72 -13.34 4.40
CA ASP A 621 4.94 -11.91 4.60
C ASP A 621 4.96 -11.59 6.11
N GLN A 622 5.29 -10.35 6.43
CA GLN A 622 5.34 -9.86 7.81
C GLN A 622 3.99 -9.93 8.52
N LYS A 623 2.86 -9.87 7.81
CA LYS A 623 1.53 -9.98 8.45
C LYS A 623 1.35 -11.37 9.02
N PHE A 624 1.78 -12.40 8.30
CA PHE A 624 1.68 -13.77 8.80
C PHE A 624 2.55 -13.94 10.03
N ALA A 625 3.80 -13.49 10.02
CA ALA A 625 4.65 -13.50 11.21
C ALA A 625 3.95 -12.85 12.42
N PHE A 626 3.38 -11.66 12.20
CA PHE A 626 2.65 -10.93 13.21
C PHE A 626 1.39 -11.65 13.69
N LEU A 627 0.53 -12.11 12.77
CA LEU A 627 -0.74 -12.78 13.07
C LEU A 627 -0.53 -14.09 13.84
N HIS A 628 0.45 -14.90 13.42
CA HIS A 628 0.82 -16.15 14.09
C HIS A 628 1.34 -15.88 15.50
N SER A 629 2.23 -14.89 15.67
CA SER A 629 2.75 -14.51 16.99
C SER A 629 1.64 -14.02 17.93
N GLN A 630 0.68 -13.23 17.43
CA GLN A 630 -0.45 -12.77 18.24
C GLN A 630 -1.36 -13.94 18.66
N TYR A 631 -1.62 -14.87 17.73
CA TYR A 631 -2.39 -16.07 18.02
C TYR A 631 -1.77 -16.88 19.16
N TRP A 632 -0.49 -17.21 19.06
CA TRP A 632 0.20 -18.00 20.09
C TRP A 632 0.31 -17.27 21.43
N CYS A 633 0.53 -15.96 21.44
CA CYS A 633 0.46 -15.16 22.67
C CYS A 633 -0.93 -15.22 23.33
N CYS A 634 -2.01 -15.03 22.57
CA CYS A 634 -3.37 -15.07 23.11
C CYS A 634 -3.73 -16.45 23.67
N ILE A 635 -3.43 -17.51 22.92
CA ILE A 635 -3.69 -18.89 23.36
C ILE A 635 -2.86 -19.20 24.61
N TYR A 636 -1.60 -18.77 24.69
CA TYR A 636 -0.78 -18.95 25.89
C TYR A 636 -1.43 -18.34 27.14
N TYR A 637 -1.88 -17.08 27.07
CA TYR A 637 -2.55 -16.41 28.19
C TYR A 637 -3.87 -17.08 28.58
N LEU A 638 -4.64 -17.54 27.59
CA LEU A 638 -5.90 -18.23 27.82
C LEU A 638 -5.68 -19.60 28.47
N ARG A 639 -4.76 -20.41 27.94
CA ARG A 639 -4.45 -21.76 28.43
C ARG A 639 -3.74 -21.77 29.77
N SER A 640 -2.84 -20.83 30.04
CA SER A 640 -2.28 -20.65 31.37
C SER A 640 -3.36 -20.33 32.41
N THR A 641 -4.37 -19.53 32.02
CA THR A 641 -5.53 -19.24 32.88
C THR A 641 -6.43 -20.48 33.06
N LEU A 642 -6.67 -21.25 32.00
CA LEU A 642 -7.38 -22.54 32.08
C LEU A 642 -6.69 -23.52 33.02
N ALA A 643 -5.38 -23.69 32.90
CA ALA A 643 -4.59 -24.57 33.76
C ALA A 643 -4.67 -24.15 35.23
N SER A 644 -4.54 -22.84 35.51
CA SER A 644 -4.74 -22.27 36.86
C SER A 644 -6.15 -22.54 37.40
N LEU A 645 -7.20 -22.32 36.60
CA LEU A 645 -8.59 -22.59 37.00
C LEU A 645 -8.83 -24.06 37.33
N ARG A 646 -8.35 -24.98 36.47
CA ARG A 646 -8.46 -26.43 36.70
C ARG A 646 -7.72 -26.84 37.98
N GLN A 647 -6.55 -26.28 38.24
CA GLN A 647 -5.82 -26.53 39.49
C GLN A 647 -6.60 -26.02 40.71
N ARG A 648 -7.14 -24.81 40.65
CA ARG A 648 -7.93 -24.21 41.74
C ARG A 648 -9.21 -25.00 42.03
N LEU A 649 -9.95 -25.41 41.01
CA LEU A 649 -11.16 -26.22 41.15
C LEU A 649 -10.85 -27.61 41.73
N ARG A 650 -9.73 -28.24 41.34
CA ARG A 650 -9.26 -29.50 41.95
C ARG A 650 -8.97 -29.34 43.44
N SER A 651 -8.34 -28.24 43.85
CA SER A 651 -8.06 -27.98 45.28
C SER A 651 -9.31 -27.66 46.12
N ALA A 652 -10.44 -27.34 45.49
CA ALA A 652 -11.68 -26.96 46.17
C ALA A 652 -12.69 -28.12 46.33
N HIS A 653 -12.44 -29.30 45.72
CA HIS A 653 -13.34 -30.47 45.82
C HIS A 653 -12.61 -31.65 46.48
N ASP A 654 -13.13 -32.13 47.61
CA ASP A 654 -12.59 -33.25 48.42
C ASP A 654 -13.11 -34.64 47.95
N THR A 655 -13.70 -34.71 46.74
CA THR A 655 -14.31 -35.90 46.14
C THR A 655 -13.51 -36.42 44.94
N PRO A 656 -13.57 -37.73 44.62
CA PRO A 656 -12.78 -38.32 43.55
C PRO A 656 -13.15 -37.64 42.22
N VAL A 657 -12.15 -36.94 41.70
CA VAL A 657 -12.21 -36.08 40.53
C VAL A 657 -12.66 -36.88 39.29
N ASP A 658 -13.65 -36.34 38.56
CA ASP A 658 -14.16 -36.88 37.29
C ASP A 658 -13.00 -37.11 36.30
N GLU A 659 -13.08 -38.14 35.45
CA GLU A 659 -11.98 -38.57 34.58
C GLU A 659 -11.46 -37.44 33.66
N ALA A 660 -12.30 -36.44 33.38
CA ALA A 660 -11.99 -35.24 32.60
C ALA A 660 -11.01 -34.24 33.28
N LEU A 661 -10.67 -34.43 34.55
CA LEU A 661 -9.83 -33.51 35.35
C LEU A 661 -8.50 -34.17 35.80
N ARG A 662 -8.18 -35.38 35.30
CA ARG A 662 -6.93 -36.11 35.61
C ARG A 662 -5.66 -35.47 35.00
N PRO A 663 -4.46 -35.74 35.55
CA PRO A 663 -3.22 -34.99 35.30
C PRO A 663 -2.48 -35.33 33.99
N ASP A 664 -3.00 -36.22 33.16
CA ASP A 664 -2.24 -36.74 32.01
C ASP A 664 -2.05 -35.70 30.88
N ALA A 665 -2.65 -34.51 31.02
CA ALA A 665 -2.42 -33.32 30.19
C ALA A 665 -1.33 -32.40 30.81
N ALA A 666 -0.19 -32.98 31.21
CA ALA A 666 0.95 -32.23 31.75
C ALA A 666 1.63 -31.30 30.72
N ASP A 667 1.14 -31.25 29.48
CA ASP A 667 1.50 -30.23 28.52
C ASP A 667 0.23 -29.81 27.74
N ASP A 668 -0.46 -28.74 28.17
CA ASP A 668 -1.56 -28.09 27.41
C ASP A 668 -1.05 -27.47 26.07
N GLY A 669 0.12 -27.94 25.59
CA GLY A 669 0.90 -27.40 24.48
C GLY A 669 1.51 -26.04 24.81
N LEU A 670 1.66 -25.67 26.09
CA LEU A 670 2.20 -24.35 26.48
C LEU A 670 3.66 -24.22 26.04
N LEU A 671 4.44 -25.29 26.20
CA LEU A 671 5.82 -25.33 25.75
C LEU A 671 5.91 -25.16 24.22
N ASP A 672 5.07 -25.88 23.48
CA ASP A 672 4.99 -25.76 22.00
C ASP A 672 4.63 -24.34 21.56
N LEU A 673 3.70 -23.67 22.25
CA LEU A 673 3.34 -22.28 21.98
C LEU A 673 4.53 -21.35 22.20
N VAL A 674 5.26 -21.52 23.31
CA VAL A 674 6.44 -20.70 23.63
C VAL A 674 7.57 -20.95 22.63
N PHE A 675 7.81 -22.20 22.22
CA PHE A 675 8.79 -22.52 21.19
C PHE A 675 8.38 -21.96 19.83
N ASN A 676 7.10 -22.02 19.46
CA ASN A 676 6.61 -21.37 18.25
C ASN A 676 6.80 -19.84 18.30
N LEU A 677 6.61 -19.21 19.46
CA LEU A 677 6.91 -17.78 19.65
C LEU A 677 8.41 -17.49 19.51
N CYS A 678 9.29 -18.35 20.04
CA CYS A 678 10.74 -18.21 19.87
C CYS A 678 11.14 -18.36 18.38
N LYS A 679 10.53 -19.30 17.65
CA LYS A 679 10.74 -19.50 16.21
C LYS A 679 10.26 -18.31 15.36
N CYS A 680 9.39 -17.44 15.87
CA CYS A 680 9.03 -16.19 15.18
C CYS A 680 10.11 -15.10 15.26
N LEU A 681 10.96 -15.11 16.30
CA LEU A 681 11.87 -14.01 16.61
C LEU A 681 12.82 -13.66 15.44
N PRO A 682 13.44 -14.64 14.74
CA PRO A 682 14.31 -14.33 13.61
C PRO A 682 13.62 -13.55 12.50
N ALA A 683 12.38 -13.91 12.15
CA ALA A 683 11.61 -13.24 11.10
C ALA A 683 11.34 -11.76 11.39
N PHE A 684 11.25 -11.37 12.67
CA PHE A 684 11.05 -9.99 13.08
C PHE A 684 12.35 -9.18 13.20
N ALA A 685 13.51 -9.84 13.20
CA ALA A 685 14.82 -9.21 13.20
C ALA A 685 15.37 -9.00 11.77
N GLU A 686 14.70 -9.55 10.75
CA GLU A 686 15.11 -9.40 9.37
C GLU A 686 15.12 -7.93 8.93
N PRO A 687 16.12 -7.46 8.15
CA PRO A 687 16.29 -6.05 7.82
C PRO A 687 15.08 -5.47 7.08
N VAL A 688 14.33 -6.32 6.39
CA VAL A 688 13.14 -5.96 5.63
C VAL A 688 11.99 -5.48 6.53
N THR A 689 12.00 -5.82 7.82
CA THR A 689 10.93 -5.48 8.77
C THR A 689 11.15 -4.14 9.48
N GLY A 690 12.38 -3.60 9.43
CA GLY A 690 12.78 -2.34 10.05
C GLY A 690 12.49 -2.26 11.56
N ALA A 691 12.37 -1.03 12.07
CA ALA A 691 12.03 -0.83 13.48
C ALA A 691 10.66 -1.42 13.85
N HIS A 692 9.74 -1.53 12.89
CA HIS A 692 8.43 -2.12 13.12
C HIS A 692 8.50 -3.61 13.52
N GLY A 693 9.34 -4.41 12.86
CA GLY A 693 9.59 -5.80 13.25
C GLY A 693 10.14 -5.92 14.67
N HIS A 694 11.07 -5.04 15.01
CA HIS A 694 11.68 -5.00 16.35
C HIS A 694 10.64 -4.70 17.43
N ILE A 695 9.77 -3.72 17.20
CA ILE A 695 8.64 -3.40 18.09
C ILE A 695 7.66 -4.57 18.20
N ALA A 696 7.39 -5.28 17.10
CA ALA A 696 6.46 -6.41 17.07
C ALA A 696 6.91 -7.61 17.95
N MET A 697 8.22 -7.78 18.17
CA MET A 697 8.75 -8.83 19.07
C MET A 697 8.42 -8.60 20.55
N PHE A 698 8.00 -7.41 20.94
CA PHE A 698 7.84 -7.03 22.35
C PHE A 698 6.98 -8.02 23.14
N LEU A 699 5.78 -8.36 22.65
CA LEU A 699 4.87 -9.26 23.35
C LEU A 699 5.33 -10.73 23.30
N PRO A 700 5.64 -11.33 22.13
CA PRO A 700 6.21 -12.69 22.04
C PRO A 700 7.42 -12.91 22.94
N LEU A 701 8.36 -11.97 22.96
CA LEU A 701 9.57 -12.09 23.78
C LEU A 701 9.26 -12.02 25.27
N GLY A 702 8.33 -11.14 25.68
CA GLY A 702 7.89 -11.07 27.08
C GLY A 702 7.16 -12.33 27.56
N VAL A 703 6.36 -12.96 26.69
CA VAL A 703 5.70 -14.24 26.97
C VAL A 703 6.74 -15.35 27.15
N ALA A 704 7.68 -15.47 26.21
CA ALA A 704 8.75 -16.46 26.28
C ALA A 704 9.61 -16.26 27.54
N GLU A 705 10.00 -15.03 27.87
CA GLU A 705 10.75 -14.69 29.08
C GLU A 705 10.01 -15.14 30.34
N THR A 706 8.73 -14.78 30.46
CA THR A 706 7.91 -15.10 31.64
C THR A 706 7.80 -16.60 31.85
N TYR A 707 7.55 -17.36 30.78
CA TYR A 707 7.43 -18.81 30.85
C TYR A 707 8.76 -19.47 31.20
N CYS A 708 9.85 -19.13 30.48
CA CYS A 708 11.16 -19.75 30.70
C CYS A 708 11.69 -19.46 32.12
N GLN A 709 11.40 -18.28 32.68
CA GLN A 709 11.73 -17.95 34.07
C GLN A 709 10.90 -18.79 35.07
N ALA A 710 9.59 -18.92 34.84
CA ALA A 710 8.71 -19.72 35.72
C ALA A 710 9.11 -21.20 35.74
N GLU A 711 9.46 -21.76 34.59
CA GLU A 711 9.89 -23.16 34.43
C GLU A 711 11.39 -23.38 34.67
N SER A 712 12.13 -22.34 35.08
CA SER A 712 13.59 -22.42 35.34
C SER A 712 14.42 -22.96 34.16
N MET A 713 14.01 -22.65 32.93
CA MET A 713 14.70 -23.06 31.68
C MET A 713 15.90 -22.14 31.42
N ILE A 714 17.00 -22.30 32.18
CA ILE A 714 18.13 -21.37 32.22
C ILE A 714 18.70 -21.04 30.83
N GLU A 715 18.90 -22.03 29.96
CA GLU A 715 19.41 -21.83 28.60
C GLU A 715 18.49 -20.90 27.78
N TRP A 716 17.18 -21.13 27.86
CA TRP A 716 16.18 -20.31 27.17
C TRP A 716 16.02 -18.92 27.78
N VAL A 717 16.18 -18.78 29.11
CA VAL A 717 16.23 -17.46 29.76
C VAL A 717 17.40 -16.65 29.24
N ASN A 718 18.58 -17.27 29.09
CA ASN A 718 19.76 -16.61 28.53
C ASN A 718 19.57 -16.26 27.06
N PHE A 719 19.00 -17.17 26.25
CA PHE A 719 18.66 -16.89 24.85
C PHE A 719 17.72 -15.69 24.71
N VAL A 720 16.61 -15.67 25.46
CA VAL A 720 15.64 -14.56 25.42
C VAL A 720 16.27 -13.24 25.88
N ALA A 721 17.16 -13.28 26.88
CA ALA A 721 17.92 -12.12 27.31
C ALA A 721 18.89 -11.62 26.22
N ASP A 722 19.58 -12.53 25.52
CA ASP A 722 20.49 -12.21 24.41
C ASP A 722 19.73 -11.57 23.24
N VAL A 723 18.58 -12.12 22.86
CA VAL A 723 17.67 -11.51 21.87
C VAL A 723 17.22 -10.12 22.34
N SER A 724 16.80 -9.98 23.59
CA SER A 724 16.35 -8.69 24.12
C SER A 724 17.46 -7.64 24.10
N ALA A 725 18.70 -8.01 24.42
CA ALA A 725 19.82 -7.10 24.49
C ALA A 725 20.30 -6.66 23.10
N ASN A 726 20.25 -7.58 22.12
CA ASN A 726 20.89 -7.36 20.82
C ASN A 726 19.93 -7.05 19.68
N VAL A 727 18.65 -7.46 19.73
CA VAL A 727 17.70 -7.15 18.66
C VAL A 727 16.97 -5.83 18.91
N PHE A 728 16.67 -5.50 20.17
CA PHE A 728 16.30 -4.14 20.56
C PHE A 728 17.52 -3.20 20.64
N ASN A 729 18.57 -3.41 19.83
CA ASN A 729 19.70 -2.49 19.76
C ASN A 729 19.39 -1.26 18.89
N ARG A 730 20.39 -0.36 18.72
CA ARG A 730 20.28 0.91 17.96
C ARG A 730 19.21 1.87 18.50
N GLY A 731 19.18 1.96 19.83
CA GLY A 731 18.38 2.91 20.61
C GLY A 731 16.91 2.54 20.81
N LEU A 732 16.47 1.35 20.43
CA LEU A 732 15.19 0.79 20.87
C LEU A 732 15.30 0.15 22.27
N ASN A 733 14.18 -0.02 22.95
CA ASN A 733 14.06 -0.76 24.20
C ASN A 733 12.62 -1.19 24.45
N ARG A 734 12.47 -2.24 25.25
CA ARG A 734 11.15 -2.72 25.64
C ARG A 734 10.53 -1.75 26.66
N PRO A 735 9.24 -1.39 26.50
CA PRO A 735 8.52 -0.68 27.54
C PRO A 735 8.54 -1.49 28.85
N SER A 736 8.74 -0.79 29.97
CA SER A 736 8.71 -1.43 31.29
C SER A 736 7.31 -1.97 31.59
N THR A 737 7.22 -3.28 31.83
CA THR A 737 5.98 -3.99 32.16
C THR A 737 5.70 -4.03 33.66
N ARG A 738 6.62 -3.54 34.51
CA ARG A 738 6.43 -3.48 35.97
C ARG A 738 5.26 -2.55 36.31
N GLN A 739 4.34 -3.01 37.14
CA GLN A 739 3.22 -2.18 37.61
C GLN A 739 3.78 -1.08 38.52
N SER A 740 3.54 0.18 38.18
CA SER A 740 3.63 1.27 39.15
C SER A 740 2.30 1.36 39.89
N ASP A 741 2.32 1.28 41.23
CA ASP A 741 1.14 1.25 42.14
C ASP A 741 0.22 2.49 42.12
N ARG A 742 0.33 3.38 41.12
CA ARG A 742 -0.59 4.52 41.00
C ARG A 742 -1.79 4.10 40.16
N ALA A 743 -2.85 3.69 40.85
CA ALA A 743 -4.17 3.46 40.28
C ALA A 743 -4.60 4.67 39.43
N ILE A 744 -5.04 4.41 38.21
CA ILE A 744 -5.68 5.41 37.35
C ILE A 744 -7.09 5.60 37.90
N THR A 745 -7.34 6.73 38.56
CA THR A 745 -8.71 7.15 38.91
C THR A 745 -9.48 7.46 37.62
N PRO A 746 -10.74 6.98 37.48
CA PRO A 746 -11.61 7.42 36.40
C PRO A 746 -11.82 8.94 36.50
N VAL A 747 -11.63 9.67 35.40
CA VAL A 747 -11.94 11.10 35.34
C VAL A 747 -13.46 11.22 35.18
N GLU A 748 -14.17 11.40 36.29
CA GLU A 748 -15.64 11.54 36.29
C GLU A 748 -16.11 12.96 35.89
N SER A 749 -15.19 13.91 35.68
CA SER A 749 -15.52 15.31 35.37
C SER A 749 -14.37 16.07 34.67
N PRO A 750 -14.65 17.01 33.73
CA PRO A 750 -13.63 17.83 33.06
C PRO A 750 -12.79 18.75 33.97
N ARG A 751 -13.02 18.76 35.29
CA ARG A 751 -12.35 19.67 36.24
C ARG A 751 -11.13 19.07 36.94
N ASP A 752 -10.87 17.77 36.85
CA ASP A 752 -9.82 17.11 37.65
C ASP A 752 -8.44 17.01 36.95
N ILE A 753 -8.17 17.84 35.94
CA ILE A 753 -6.93 17.81 35.12
C ILE A 753 -5.78 18.65 35.75
N GLU A 754 -5.97 19.23 36.94
CA GLU A 754 -5.02 20.21 37.50
C GLU A 754 -3.79 19.63 38.21
N THR A 755 -3.70 18.33 38.49
CA THR A 755 -2.61 17.78 39.33
C THR A 755 -1.79 16.68 38.65
N TYR A 756 -1.08 17.03 37.58
CA TYR A 756 0.08 16.26 37.11
C TYR A 756 1.24 17.22 36.81
N GLU A 757 2.01 17.54 37.85
CA GLU A 757 3.32 18.19 37.73
C GLU A 757 4.37 17.10 37.43
N TYR A 758 4.92 17.14 36.21
CA TYR A 758 6.19 16.50 35.88
C TYR A 758 7.29 17.29 36.60
N THR A 759 7.96 16.66 37.57
CA THR A 759 9.20 17.19 38.16
C THR A 759 10.40 16.54 37.47
N GLY A 760 11.27 17.39 36.93
CA GLY A 760 12.70 17.13 36.68
C GLY A 760 13.03 16.31 35.46
#